data_AF-A0A840XGW8-F1
#
_entry.id   AF-A0A840XGW8-F1
#
_cell.length_a   1.000
_cell.length_b   1.000
_cell.length_c   1.000
_cell.angle_alpha   90.00
_cell.angle_beta   90.00
_cell.angle_gamma   90.00
#
_symmetry.space_group_name_H-M   'P 1'
#
loop_
_entity.id
_entity.type
_entity.pdbx_description
1 polymer ?
#
loop_
_entity_poly.entity_id
_entity_poly.type
_entity_poly.pdbx_seq_one_letter_code
_entity_poly.pdbx_strand_id
1 'polypeptide(L)'
;MTDPHPADPHPADTHDTIRVRGARENNLRDVSVDIPKRRLTVFTGVSGSGKSSLVFSTIAAESQRMINETYSAFVQNFMPSLARPDVDVLEGLTTAIIVDQERMGANSRSTVGTATDANAMLRVLFSRLGDPYIGPPNAFSFNVPTTKVSGERESATGERTVIENEVYLGGMCPRCEGMGSVSDIDLDQLVDRSKSLSQGAITVPGYTPDGWMVRIFTESGIVAADVPVRDFSAEMLNDFLYKEPTKVKVAGINMTYEGLVPRIQKSMLSKDVEAMQPHIRAFVERAVTFTACPDCGGTRLAEPARRSRIAGVSIAEACAMQISDLAAWVAAIDAPGVGPLVETLRRTLDSFVEIGLGYLSLDRPAGTLSGGEAQRTKMIRHLGSSLTDITYVFDEPTVGLHPHDIQRMNELLLRLRDQGNTVLVVEHKPEAIAIADHVVDLGPGAGSAGGEIVYTGTLAGLRASGTLTGRHLDDRAALKPAVRTPSGAISVRGASANNLQGVDVDVPLGVLVVVTGVAGSGKSSLIHGEVVLDGGAPREGVVAVDQSAIRGSRRSNPATYTGMLEPIRKAFAKANGVKPALFSANSEGACPSCNGAGVIDTDLGMLATVSTPCDDCGGRRFQASVLEYRLGGASITDVLSMPVSEAVQFFGAGEARVPAAHAILERLVDVGLGYLTIGQPLSTLSGGERQRLKLAMAMADTGRVLVLDEPTTGLHLADVEQLLAMLDRLVDRGTSVIVIEHHQAVMAHADWIIDLGPGAGHDGGRIVFEGTPAELVAARSTLTGEHLAQYVGG
;
A
#
# COMPACT_ATOMS: atom_id res chain seq x y z
N MET A 1 21.26 48.71 12.10
CA MET A 1 22.48 48.15 11.46
C MET A 1 23.26 47.43 12.54
N THR A 2 23.00 46.14 12.66
CA THR A 2 23.81 45.17 13.42
C THR A 2 23.82 43.95 12.52
N ASP A 3 24.95 43.71 11.87
CA ASP A 3 25.18 42.52 11.05
C ASP A 3 24.84 41.26 11.86
N PRO A 4 24.11 40.29 11.31
CA PRO A 4 24.03 38.98 11.92
C PRO A 4 25.41 38.32 11.74
N HIS A 5 26.05 37.97 12.84
CA HIS A 5 27.24 37.12 12.80
C HIS A 5 26.95 35.87 11.94
N PRO A 6 27.84 35.49 11.01
CA PRO A 6 27.71 34.20 10.35
C PRO A 6 27.77 33.12 11.44
N ALA A 7 26.75 32.27 11.49
CA ALA A 7 26.74 31.11 12.36
C ALA A 7 28.04 30.31 12.14
N ASP A 8 28.66 29.82 13.21
CA ASP A 8 29.84 28.96 13.10
C ASP A 8 29.55 27.82 12.10
N PRO A 9 30.47 27.52 11.16
CA PRO A 9 30.26 26.47 10.17
C PRO A 9 30.06 25.14 10.87
N HIS A 10 29.00 24.42 10.52
CA HIS A 10 28.70 23.14 11.15
C HIS A 10 29.79 22.13 10.78
N PRO A 11 30.15 21.18 11.66
CA PRO A 11 31.19 20.19 11.35
C PRO A 11 30.96 19.44 10.03
N ALA A 12 29.69 19.21 9.66
CA ALA A 12 29.30 18.59 8.40
C ALA A 12 29.71 19.40 7.15
N ASP A 13 29.80 20.73 7.27
CA ASP A 13 30.13 21.63 6.15
C ASP A 13 31.62 21.57 5.76
N THR A 14 32.41 20.75 6.46
CA THR A 14 33.78 20.38 6.08
C THR A 14 33.84 19.22 5.08
N HIS A 15 32.72 18.56 4.79
CA HIS A 15 32.63 17.45 3.84
C HIS A 15 32.18 17.90 2.45
N ASP A 16 32.52 17.11 1.43
CA ASP A 16 32.14 17.36 0.03
C ASP A 16 30.62 17.37 -0.19
N THR A 17 30.17 17.86 -1.34
CA THR A 17 28.77 17.84 -1.77
C THR A 17 28.48 16.67 -2.71
N ILE A 18 27.21 16.26 -2.80
CA ILE A 18 26.70 15.51 -3.97
C ILE A 18 26.40 16.55 -5.05
N ARG A 19 27.04 16.43 -6.21
CA ARG A 19 26.88 17.38 -7.31
C ARG A 19 26.11 16.74 -8.45
N VAL A 20 24.97 17.33 -8.77
CA VAL A 20 24.16 16.97 -9.95
C VAL A 20 24.32 18.09 -10.96
N ARG A 21 24.64 17.76 -12.22
CA ARG A 21 24.70 18.72 -13.33
C ARG A 21 23.96 18.16 -14.54
N GLY A 22 23.08 19.00 -15.11
CA GLY A 22 22.34 18.69 -16.32
C GLY A 22 21.45 17.45 -16.22
N ALA A 23 20.71 17.27 -15.13
CA ALA A 23 19.77 16.15 -15.01
C ALA A 23 18.49 16.43 -15.82
N ARG A 24 18.08 15.45 -16.63
CA ARG A 24 16.95 15.51 -17.58
C ARG A 24 16.01 14.32 -17.48
N GLU A 25 16.16 13.51 -16.43
CA GLU A 25 15.32 12.36 -16.19
C GLU A 25 13.82 12.76 -16.07
N ASN A 26 12.94 12.06 -16.78
CA ASN A 26 11.51 12.37 -16.88
C ASN A 26 11.19 13.80 -17.35
N ASN A 27 10.73 14.67 -16.45
CA ASN A 27 10.34 16.06 -16.75
C ASN A 27 11.37 17.09 -16.28
N LEU A 28 12.54 16.66 -15.77
CA LEU A 28 13.60 17.57 -15.36
C LEU A 28 14.16 18.36 -16.56
N ARG A 29 14.41 19.66 -16.35
CA ARG A 29 14.85 20.60 -17.39
C ARG A 29 16.29 21.02 -17.16
N ASP A 30 17.22 20.09 -17.42
CA ASP A 30 18.66 20.33 -17.35
C ASP A 30 19.12 20.85 -15.97
N VAL A 31 18.59 20.24 -14.91
CA VAL A 31 18.74 20.77 -13.55
C VAL A 31 20.13 20.50 -12.98
N SER A 32 20.65 21.48 -12.23
CA SER A 32 21.94 21.40 -11.57
C SER A 32 21.82 21.83 -10.10
N VAL A 33 22.32 21.02 -9.18
CA VAL A 33 22.24 21.28 -7.74
C VAL A 33 23.45 20.70 -6.99
N ASP A 34 23.84 21.39 -5.91
CA ASP A 34 24.80 20.92 -4.93
C ASP A 34 24.09 20.61 -3.63
N ILE A 35 24.22 19.37 -3.17
CA ILE A 35 23.55 18.87 -1.97
C ILE A 35 24.63 18.60 -0.91
N PRO A 36 24.54 19.22 0.29
CA PRO A 36 25.53 19.03 1.33
C PRO A 36 25.47 17.61 1.92
N LYS A 37 26.62 16.96 2.08
CA LYS A 37 26.70 15.67 2.77
C LYS A 37 26.55 15.83 4.27
N ARG A 38 26.13 14.74 4.93
CA ARG A 38 25.93 14.67 6.40
C ARG A 38 24.97 15.73 6.94
N ARG A 39 24.03 16.13 6.09
CA ARG A 39 22.94 17.07 6.37
C ARG A 39 21.61 16.43 6.01
N LEU A 40 20.55 16.95 6.60
CA LEU A 40 19.18 16.64 6.21
C LEU A 40 18.75 17.64 5.13
N THR A 41 18.64 17.15 3.89
CA THR A 41 18.13 17.94 2.76
C THR A 41 16.69 17.54 2.45
N VAL A 42 15.78 18.51 2.49
CA VAL A 42 14.37 18.31 2.08
C VAL A 42 14.17 18.81 0.65
N PHE A 43 13.56 17.97 -0.19
CA PHE A 43 13.14 18.28 -1.54
C PHE A 43 11.64 18.51 -1.53
N THR A 44 11.22 19.72 -1.90
CA THR A 44 9.83 20.16 -1.79
C THR A 44 9.31 20.78 -3.09
N GLY A 45 8.02 21.10 -3.14
CA GLY A 45 7.30 21.55 -4.34
C GLY A 45 6.08 20.70 -4.68
N VAL A 46 5.28 21.14 -5.66
CA VAL A 46 3.99 20.51 -6.02
C VAL A 46 4.11 19.07 -6.53
N SER A 47 3.04 18.28 -6.42
CA SER A 47 3.00 16.93 -7.01
C SER A 47 3.37 16.98 -8.50
N GLY A 48 4.24 16.09 -8.95
CA GLY A 48 4.73 16.10 -10.34
C GLY A 48 5.73 17.20 -10.69
N SER A 49 6.26 17.97 -9.74
CA SER A 49 7.28 19.00 -10.03
C SER A 49 8.67 18.46 -10.42
N GLY A 50 8.90 17.15 -10.28
CA GLY A 50 10.19 16.50 -10.59
C GLY A 50 11.02 16.07 -9.38
N LYS A 51 10.52 16.25 -8.14
CA LYS A 51 11.24 15.87 -6.90
C LYS A 51 11.72 14.42 -6.93
N SER A 52 10.81 13.49 -7.20
CA SER A 52 11.12 12.06 -7.21
C SER A 52 12.00 11.68 -8.39
N SER A 53 11.87 12.37 -9.53
CA SER A 53 12.77 12.19 -10.68
C SER A 53 14.20 12.54 -10.33
N LEU A 54 14.44 13.66 -9.63
CA LEU A 54 15.78 14.07 -9.21
C LEU A 54 16.35 13.14 -8.12
N VAL A 55 15.55 12.84 -7.10
CA VAL A 55 16.04 12.13 -5.91
C VAL A 55 16.13 10.61 -6.12
N PHE A 56 15.08 9.98 -6.63
CA PHE A 56 15.02 8.53 -6.80
C PHE A 56 15.51 8.10 -8.18
N SER A 57 14.97 8.69 -9.26
CA SER A 57 15.29 8.25 -10.63
C SER A 57 16.67 8.71 -11.11
N THR A 58 17.28 9.72 -10.48
CA THR A 58 18.65 10.17 -10.79
C THR A 58 19.64 9.79 -9.70
N ILE A 59 19.56 10.40 -8.50
CA ILE A 59 20.58 10.22 -7.45
C ILE A 59 20.61 8.78 -6.92
N ALA A 60 19.47 8.25 -6.47
CA ALA A 60 19.41 6.92 -5.87
C ALA A 60 19.61 5.81 -6.92
N ALA A 61 19.02 5.97 -8.10
CA ALA A 61 19.17 5.03 -9.21
C ALA A 61 20.63 4.88 -9.64
N GLU A 62 21.37 5.98 -9.77
CA GLU A 62 22.79 5.91 -10.14
C GLU A 62 23.63 5.26 -9.03
N SER A 63 23.38 5.60 -7.76
CA SER A 63 24.07 4.96 -6.65
C SER A 63 23.83 3.44 -6.62
N GLN A 64 22.58 3.01 -6.80
CA GLN A 64 22.24 1.58 -6.87
C GLN A 64 22.87 0.89 -8.07
N ARG A 65 22.89 1.55 -9.25
CA ARG A 65 23.54 1.04 -10.45
C ARG A 65 25.05 0.82 -10.22
N MET A 66 25.73 1.79 -9.63
CA MET A 66 27.16 1.69 -9.29
C MET A 66 27.43 0.53 -8.31
N ILE A 67 26.58 0.35 -7.29
CA ILE A 67 26.69 -0.79 -6.36
C ILE A 67 26.48 -2.11 -7.10
N ASN A 68 25.48 -2.18 -7.98
CA ASN A 68 25.19 -3.39 -8.74
C ASN A 68 26.41 -3.82 -9.59
N GLU A 69 27.17 -2.86 -10.13
CA GLU A 69 28.41 -3.11 -10.88
C GLU A 69 29.57 -3.67 -10.03
N THR A 70 29.48 -3.58 -8.69
CA THR A 70 30.50 -4.15 -7.78
C THR A 70 30.31 -5.62 -7.46
N TYR A 71 29.13 -6.19 -7.69
CA TYR A 71 28.89 -7.62 -7.46
C TYR A 71 29.61 -8.48 -8.50
N SER A 72 29.75 -9.78 -8.21
CA SER A 72 30.35 -10.71 -9.16
C SER A 72 29.52 -10.81 -10.45
N ALA A 73 30.18 -11.07 -11.58
CA ALA A 73 29.52 -11.26 -12.88
C ALA A 73 28.41 -12.33 -12.84
N PHE A 74 28.57 -13.35 -11.98
CA PHE A 74 27.53 -14.35 -11.75
C PHE A 74 26.25 -13.72 -11.20
N VAL A 75 26.36 -12.90 -10.15
CA VAL A 75 25.19 -12.22 -9.54
C VAL A 75 24.64 -11.17 -10.50
N GLN A 76 25.48 -10.44 -11.23
CA GLN A 76 25.05 -9.44 -12.22
C GLN A 76 24.17 -10.03 -13.33
N ASN A 77 24.42 -11.28 -13.74
CA ASN A 77 23.55 -11.97 -14.72
C ASN A 77 22.11 -12.19 -14.19
N PHE A 78 21.92 -12.18 -12.87
CA PHE A 78 20.63 -12.25 -12.20
C PHE A 78 20.24 -10.92 -11.56
N MET A 79 20.82 -9.79 -11.96
CA MET A 79 20.39 -8.47 -11.50
C MET A 79 19.76 -7.69 -12.63
N PRO A 80 18.82 -6.76 -12.32
CA PRO A 80 18.26 -5.90 -13.34
C PRO A 80 19.37 -5.02 -13.93
N SER A 81 19.44 -4.97 -15.26
CA SER A 81 20.23 -3.96 -15.95
C SER A 81 19.52 -2.61 -15.81
N LEU A 82 19.82 -1.87 -14.75
CA LEU A 82 19.29 -0.52 -14.58
C LEU A 82 19.83 0.40 -15.68
N ALA A 83 18.94 1.11 -16.37
CA ALA A 83 19.34 2.15 -17.32
C ALA A 83 20.13 3.24 -16.59
N ARG A 84 21.13 3.82 -17.27
CA ARG A 84 21.80 5.02 -16.75
C ARG A 84 20.79 6.17 -16.77
N PRO A 85 20.64 6.92 -15.67
CA PRO A 85 19.83 8.14 -15.66
C PRO A 85 20.37 9.17 -16.66
N ASP A 86 19.50 9.99 -17.23
CA ASP A 86 19.91 11.10 -18.11
C ASP A 86 20.43 12.27 -17.27
N VAL A 87 21.75 12.31 -17.09
CA VAL A 87 22.49 13.34 -16.35
C VAL A 87 23.90 13.50 -16.92
N ASP A 88 24.40 14.74 -17.00
CA ASP A 88 25.74 14.99 -17.55
C ASP A 88 26.86 14.64 -16.57
N VAL A 89 26.73 15.11 -15.33
CA VAL A 89 27.69 14.84 -14.26
C VAL A 89 26.96 14.55 -12.96
N LEU A 90 27.32 13.43 -12.33
CA LEU A 90 26.85 13.06 -11.01
C LEU A 90 28.04 12.60 -10.16
N GLU A 91 28.44 13.44 -9.20
CA GLU A 91 29.63 13.25 -8.38
C GLU A 91 29.33 13.27 -6.89
N GLY A 92 30.23 12.67 -6.10
CA GLY A 92 30.13 12.68 -4.65
C GLY A 92 29.07 11.74 -4.08
N LEU A 93 28.49 10.84 -4.88
CA LEU A 93 27.55 9.84 -4.39
C LEU A 93 28.18 8.94 -3.32
N THR A 94 27.39 8.63 -2.29
CA THR A 94 27.67 7.50 -1.39
C THR A 94 26.63 6.40 -1.62
N THR A 95 26.80 5.25 -0.97
CA THR A 95 25.82 4.17 -1.02
C THR A 95 24.45 4.68 -0.59
N ALA A 96 23.47 4.60 -1.48
CA ALA A 96 22.11 5.03 -1.22
C ALA A 96 21.27 3.88 -0.68
N ILE A 97 20.50 4.15 0.36
CA ILE A 97 19.45 3.26 0.87
C ILE A 97 18.11 3.95 0.64
N ILE A 98 17.28 3.35 -0.20
CA ILE A 98 15.95 3.85 -0.53
C ILE A 98 14.96 3.34 0.52
N VAL A 99 14.21 4.27 1.11
CA VAL A 99 13.16 4.01 2.09
C VAL A 99 11.85 4.61 1.57
N ASP A 100 11.26 3.89 0.61
CA ASP A 100 9.98 4.24 -0.02
C ASP A 100 8.76 3.62 0.69
N GLN A 101 7.58 4.06 0.26
CA GLN A 101 6.28 3.55 0.71
C GLN A 101 5.83 2.29 -0.02
N GLU A 102 6.67 1.69 -0.89
CA GLU A 102 6.29 0.47 -1.58
C GLU A 102 5.99 -0.62 -0.56
N ARG A 103 4.86 -1.29 -0.76
CA ARG A 103 4.43 -2.38 0.11
C ARG A 103 5.54 -3.41 0.19
N MET A 104 5.80 -3.92 1.40
CA MET A 104 6.72 -5.03 1.55
C MET A 104 6.22 -6.23 0.73
N GLY A 105 7.15 -6.90 0.05
CA GLY A 105 6.82 -8.01 -0.85
C GLY A 105 5.90 -9.03 -0.18
N ALA A 106 4.82 -9.40 -0.89
CA ALA A 106 3.75 -10.25 -0.38
C ALA A 106 4.14 -11.74 -0.34
N ASN A 107 5.30 -12.06 0.24
CA ASN A 107 5.64 -13.43 0.56
C ASN A 107 4.80 -13.87 1.77
N SER A 108 4.03 -14.95 1.62
CA SER A 108 3.17 -15.51 2.68
C SER A 108 3.94 -15.87 3.96
N ARG A 109 5.25 -16.07 3.85
CA ARG A 109 6.17 -16.37 4.97
C ARG A 109 6.96 -15.16 5.48
N SER A 110 6.64 -13.95 5.03
CA SER A 110 7.24 -12.71 5.55
C SER A 110 6.32 -12.06 6.59
N THR A 111 6.87 -11.75 7.77
CA THR A 111 6.21 -11.02 8.86
C THR A 111 7.03 -9.80 9.27
N VAL A 112 6.43 -8.91 10.06
CA VAL A 112 7.13 -7.76 10.68
C VAL A 112 8.42 -8.22 11.37
N GLY A 113 8.36 -9.30 12.14
CA GLY A 113 9.50 -9.84 12.87
C GLY A 113 10.59 -10.43 11.99
N THR A 114 10.26 -10.98 10.81
CA THR A 114 11.30 -11.45 9.87
C THR A 114 11.91 -10.31 9.07
N ALA A 115 11.12 -9.27 8.76
CA ALA A 115 11.59 -8.11 8.01
C ALA A 115 12.60 -7.26 8.81
N THR A 116 12.54 -7.35 10.15
CA THR A 116 13.34 -6.53 11.08
C THR A 116 14.40 -7.31 11.85
N ASP A 117 14.53 -8.62 11.60
CA ASP A 117 15.37 -9.55 12.35
C ASP A 117 15.05 -9.69 13.86
N ALA A 118 14.02 -9.01 14.36
CA ALA A 118 13.54 -9.19 15.74
C ALA A 118 13.19 -10.65 16.05
N ASN A 119 12.56 -11.34 15.09
CA ASN A 119 12.26 -12.76 15.22
C ASN A 119 13.53 -13.63 15.21
N ALA A 120 14.58 -13.24 14.47
CA ALA A 120 15.85 -13.97 14.51
C ALA A 120 16.48 -13.90 15.90
N MET A 121 16.49 -12.71 16.52
CA MET A 121 16.97 -12.51 17.89
C MET A 121 16.13 -13.29 18.91
N LEU A 122 14.79 -13.28 18.78
CA LEU A 122 13.90 -14.09 19.63
C LEU A 122 14.19 -15.59 19.52
N ARG A 123 14.40 -16.13 18.32
CA ARG A 123 14.76 -17.55 18.14
C ARG A 123 16.08 -17.90 18.84
N VAL A 124 17.06 -17.00 18.82
CA VAL A 124 18.32 -17.20 19.56
C VAL A 124 18.06 -17.18 21.07
N LEU A 125 17.24 -16.25 21.55
CA LEU A 125 16.87 -16.15 22.96
C LEU A 125 16.16 -17.43 23.45
N PHE A 126 15.14 -17.90 22.73
CA PHE A 126 14.41 -19.14 23.02
C PHE A 126 15.27 -20.39 22.92
N SER A 127 16.22 -20.44 21.98
CA SER A 127 17.18 -21.54 21.91
C SER A 127 18.11 -21.60 23.13
N ARG A 128 18.38 -20.47 23.79
CA ARG A 128 19.29 -20.42 24.95
C ARG A 128 18.58 -20.56 26.29
N LEU A 129 17.37 -20.01 26.42
CA LEU A 129 16.66 -19.89 27.70
C LEU A 129 15.35 -20.68 27.77
N GLY A 130 14.85 -21.18 26.65
CA GLY A 130 13.55 -21.85 26.58
C GLY A 130 13.52 -23.17 27.35
N ASP A 131 12.48 -23.36 28.17
CA ASP A 131 12.20 -24.59 28.90
C ASP A 131 10.83 -25.17 28.47
N PRO A 132 10.75 -26.44 28.01
CA PRO A 132 11.87 -27.34 27.75
C PRO A 132 12.79 -26.83 26.62
N TYR A 133 14.07 -27.19 26.71
CA TYR A 133 15.01 -26.99 25.61
C TYR A 133 14.67 -27.93 24.45
N ILE A 134 14.51 -27.37 23.24
CA ILE A 134 14.16 -28.15 22.05
C ILE A 134 15.27 -28.21 20.99
N GLY A 135 16.24 -27.29 21.00
CA GLY A 135 17.28 -27.26 19.99
C GLY A 135 17.82 -25.88 19.61
N PRO A 136 18.56 -25.80 18.48
CA PRO A 136 19.14 -24.56 17.97
C PRO A 136 18.06 -23.59 17.47
N PRO A 137 18.40 -22.33 17.10
CA PRO A 137 17.42 -21.34 16.63
C PRO A 137 16.54 -21.81 15.45
N ASN A 138 17.03 -22.74 14.63
CA ASN A 138 16.26 -23.35 13.54
C ASN A 138 15.03 -24.13 14.03
N ALA A 139 15.08 -24.72 15.22
CA ALA A 139 13.95 -25.41 15.85
C ALA A 139 12.79 -24.47 16.21
N PHE A 140 13.03 -23.16 16.22
CA PHE A 140 12.05 -22.11 16.47
C PHE A 140 11.69 -21.33 15.19
N SER A 141 12.19 -21.78 14.02
CA SER A 141 11.96 -21.11 12.75
C SER A 141 10.76 -21.69 12.03
N PHE A 142 9.71 -20.90 11.80
CA PHE A 142 8.59 -21.32 10.96
C PHE A 142 8.97 -21.46 9.47
N ASN A 143 10.16 -21.01 9.06
CA ASN A 143 10.68 -21.15 7.69
C ASN A 143 11.53 -22.40 7.47
N VAL A 144 11.79 -23.19 8.53
CA VAL A 144 12.67 -24.37 8.45
C VAL A 144 11.86 -25.64 8.74
N PRO A 145 11.70 -26.56 7.77
CA PRO A 145 11.10 -27.87 8.02
C PRO A 145 11.94 -28.70 8.98
N THR A 146 11.28 -29.56 9.75
CA THR A 146 11.98 -30.68 10.39
C THR A 146 12.40 -31.68 9.33
N THR A 147 13.69 -32.02 9.28
CA THR A 147 14.23 -32.98 8.31
C THR A 147 14.78 -34.23 9.03
N LYS A 148 14.61 -35.39 8.39
CA LYS A 148 15.24 -36.64 8.81
C LYS A 148 16.33 -36.97 7.80
N VAL A 149 17.56 -37.12 8.28
CA VAL A 149 18.73 -37.40 7.42
C VAL A 149 19.29 -38.76 7.80
N SER A 150 19.52 -39.59 6.79
CA SER A 150 20.26 -40.84 6.91
C SER A 150 21.36 -40.84 5.84
N GLY A 151 22.61 -41.08 6.22
CA GLY A 151 23.77 -40.99 5.31
C GLY A 151 25.11 -41.12 6.02
N GLU A 152 26.22 -40.98 5.30
CA GLU A 152 27.58 -41.01 5.86
C GLU A 152 28.11 -39.59 6.05
N ARG A 153 28.57 -39.25 7.25
CA ARG A 153 29.25 -37.98 7.54
C ARG A 153 30.74 -38.22 7.65
N GLU A 154 31.51 -37.54 6.81
CA GLU A 154 32.97 -37.52 6.89
C GLU A 154 33.39 -36.33 7.77
N SER A 155 34.12 -36.62 8.85
CA SER A 155 34.69 -35.58 9.72
C SER A 155 35.83 -34.85 9.03
N ALA A 156 36.24 -33.70 9.58
CA ALA A 156 37.41 -32.94 9.10
C ALA A 156 38.73 -33.74 9.20
N THR A 157 38.74 -34.85 9.95
CA THR A 157 39.85 -35.80 10.08
C THR A 157 39.72 -37.03 9.18
N GLY A 158 38.73 -37.08 8.28
CA GLY A 158 38.50 -38.17 7.32
C GLY A 158 37.79 -39.40 7.88
N GLU A 159 37.30 -39.34 9.14
CA GLU A 159 36.56 -40.43 9.75
C GLU A 159 35.10 -40.41 9.28
N ARG A 160 34.63 -41.53 8.72
CA ARG A 160 33.26 -41.69 8.20
C ARG A 160 32.36 -42.32 9.25
N THR A 161 31.33 -41.61 9.65
CA THR A 161 30.31 -42.09 10.59
C THR A 161 28.99 -42.29 9.84
N VAL A 162 28.40 -43.48 9.95
CA VAL A 162 27.05 -43.75 9.43
C VAL A 162 26.04 -43.10 10.38
N ILE A 163 25.27 -42.15 9.86
CA ILE A 163 24.18 -41.49 10.54
C ILE A 163 22.89 -42.18 10.11
N GLU A 164 22.22 -42.86 11.03
CA GLU A 164 20.89 -43.42 10.81
C GLU A 164 19.83 -42.58 11.53
N ASN A 165 18.88 -42.04 10.76
CA ASN A 165 17.66 -41.39 11.27
C ASN A 165 17.90 -40.20 12.23
N GLU A 166 18.94 -39.38 11.99
CA GLU A 166 19.12 -38.16 12.75
C GLU A 166 18.04 -37.14 12.37
N VAL A 167 17.35 -36.61 13.39
CA VAL A 167 16.25 -35.65 13.21
C VAL A 167 16.75 -34.25 13.50
N TYR A 168 16.81 -33.42 12.47
CA TYR A 168 17.07 -31.99 12.60
C TYR A 168 15.72 -31.28 12.79
N LEU A 169 15.43 -30.91 14.03
CA LEU A 169 14.19 -30.23 14.38
C LEU A 169 14.16 -28.83 13.74
N GLY A 170 13.12 -28.59 12.94
CA GLY A 170 12.75 -27.31 12.39
C GLY A 170 11.42 -26.83 12.98
N GLY A 171 11.27 -25.53 13.15
CA GLY A 171 10.09 -24.94 13.78
C GLY A 171 8.85 -24.88 12.91
N MET A 172 8.92 -25.22 11.62
CA MET A 172 7.81 -25.09 10.68
C MET A 172 6.64 -26.05 10.99
N CYS A 173 5.43 -25.51 11.09
CA CYS A 173 4.23 -26.33 11.13
C CYS A 173 4.11 -27.15 9.83
N PRO A 174 4.00 -28.49 9.89
CA PRO A 174 4.01 -29.33 8.70
C PRO A 174 2.72 -29.20 7.86
N ARG A 175 1.57 -28.86 8.47
CA ARG A 175 0.29 -28.77 7.76
C ARG A 175 0.18 -27.55 6.86
N CYS A 176 0.54 -26.37 7.38
CA CYS A 176 0.49 -25.12 6.61
C CYS A 176 1.86 -24.72 6.06
N GLU A 177 2.88 -25.56 6.23
CA GLU A 177 4.27 -25.28 5.84
C GLU A 177 4.75 -23.88 6.28
N GLY A 178 4.44 -23.48 7.51
CA GLY A 178 4.84 -22.17 8.05
C GLY A 178 4.06 -20.95 7.52
N MET A 179 3.02 -21.14 6.71
CA MET A 179 2.15 -20.03 6.27
C MET A 179 1.22 -19.53 7.39
N GLY A 180 0.85 -20.40 8.33
CA GLY A 180 -0.07 -20.08 9.44
C GLY A 180 -1.53 -20.13 9.03
N SER A 181 -1.85 -19.89 7.76
CA SER A 181 -3.15 -20.15 7.17
C SER A 181 -3.13 -21.41 6.31
N VAL A 182 -4.28 -22.05 6.18
CA VAL A 182 -4.54 -23.03 5.11
C VAL A 182 -5.60 -22.45 4.19
N SER A 183 -5.46 -22.68 2.88
CA SER A 183 -6.53 -22.39 1.94
C SER A 183 -7.66 -23.38 2.21
N ASP A 184 -8.67 -22.94 2.95
CA ASP A 184 -9.88 -23.71 3.15
C ASP A 184 -10.95 -23.21 2.18
N ILE A 185 -11.89 -24.08 1.86
CA ILE A 185 -12.95 -23.72 0.92
C ILE A 185 -14.23 -23.49 1.72
N ASP A 186 -14.79 -22.29 1.57
CA ASP A 186 -16.12 -21.97 2.10
C ASP A 186 -17.17 -22.84 1.37
N LEU A 187 -17.70 -23.81 2.12
CA LEU A 187 -18.66 -24.78 1.62
C LEU A 187 -19.98 -24.12 1.19
N ASP A 188 -20.34 -22.97 1.78
CA ASP A 188 -21.57 -22.25 1.43
C ASP A 188 -21.41 -21.48 0.11
N GLN A 189 -20.16 -21.22 -0.31
CA GLN A 189 -19.85 -20.72 -1.65
C GLN A 189 -19.74 -21.84 -2.70
N LEU A 190 -19.53 -23.10 -2.28
CA LEU A 190 -19.49 -24.26 -3.17
C LEU A 190 -20.87 -24.88 -3.42
N VAL A 191 -21.74 -24.85 -2.42
CA VAL A 191 -23.00 -25.61 -2.44
C VAL A 191 -24.14 -24.82 -1.79
N ASP A 192 -25.19 -24.58 -2.57
CA ASP A 192 -26.49 -24.12 -2.06
C ASP A 192 -27.19 -25.29 -1.36
N ARG A 193 -27.10 -25.32 -0.03
CA ARG A 193 -27.64 -26.43 0.79
C ARG A 193 -29.16 -26.56 0.73
N SER A 194 -29.87 -25.53 0.25
CA SER A 194 -31.33 -25.55 0.13
C SER A 194 -31.84 -26.36 -1.06
N LYS A 195 -30.97 -26.69 -2.03
CA LYS A 195 -31.29 -27.40 -3.26
C LYS A 195 -30.72 -28.83 -3.26
N SER A 196 -31.28 -29.69 -4.11
CA SER A 196 -30.70 -31.00 -4.43
C SER A 196 -29.60 -30.88 -5.49
N LEU A 197 -28.78 -31.93 -5.64
CA LEU A 197 -27.74 -31.95 -6.68
C LEU A 197 -28.35 -31.88 -8.09
N SER A 198 -29.51 -32.52 -8.31
CA SER A 198 -30.28 -32.47 -9.56
C SER A 198 -30.90 -31.10 -9.85
N GLN A 199 -31.10 -30.26 -8.83
CA GLN A 199 -31.61 -28.89 -8.95
C GLN A 199 -30.50 -27.82 -9.03
N GLY A 200 -29.23 -28.23 -9.13
CA GLY A 200 -28.10 -27.32 -9.22
C GLY A 200 -27.63 -26.76 -7.89
N ALA A 201 -27.54 -27.61 -6.85
CA ALA A 201 -26.94 -27.24 -5.58
C ALA A 201 -25.46 -26.83 -5.70
N ILE A 202 -24.70 -27.37 -6.65
CA ILE A 202 -23.27 -27.04 -6.80
C ILE A 202 -23.14 -25.70 -7.53
N THR A 203 -22.61 -24.68 -6.85
CA THR A 203 -22.48 -23.29 -7.35
C THR A 203 -21.15 -23.02 -8.06
N VAL A 204 -20.32 -24.04 -8.22
CA VAL A 204 -19.01 -23.97 -8.90
C VAL A 204 -19.21 -23.67 -10.41
N PRO A 205 -18.51 -22.67 -10.99
CA PRO A 205 -18.55 -22.42 -12.42
C PRO A 205 -18.18 -23.66 -13.26
N GLY A 206 -19.06 -24.01 -14.21
CA GLY A 206 -18.90 -25.19 -15.06
C GLY A 206 -19.52 -26.49 -14.52
N TYR A 207 -20.07 -26.49 -13.30
CA TYR A 207 -20.78 -27.63 -12.71
C TYR A 207 -22.29 -27.46 -12.92
N THR A 208 -22.76 -27.74 -14.13
CA THR A 208 -24.20 -27.72 -14.44
C THR A 208 -24.87 -29.04 -14.03
N PRO A 209 -26.16 -29.03 -13.64
CA PRO A 209 -26.89 -30.25 -13.23
C PRO A 209 -26.82 -31.39 -14.26
N ASP A 210 -26.91 -31.03 -15.55
CA ASP A 210 -26.87 -31.98 -16.67
C ASP A 210 -25.43 -32.32 -17.11
N GLY A 211 -24.43 -31.67 -16.51
CA GLY A 211 -23.02 -31.78 -16.86
C GLY A 211 -22.38 -33.03 -16.29
N TRP A 212 -21.40 -33.58 -17.03
CA TRP A 212 -20.63 -34.76 -16.62
C TRP A 212 -19.99 -34.64 -15.23
N MET A 213 -19.60 -33.42 -14.83
CA MET A 213 -18.98 -33.18 -13.53
C MET A 213 -19.93 -33.43 -12.35
N VAL A 214 -21.22 -33.11 -12.52
CA VAL A 214 -22.28 -33.30 -11.53
C VAL A 214 -22.88 -34.71 -11.60
N ARG A 215 -23.00 -35.28 -12.81
CA ARG A 215 -23.45 -36.66 -13.02
C ARG A 215 -22.64 -37.71 -12.27
N ILE A 216 -21.34 -37.47 -12.08
CA ILE A 216 -20.50 -38.34 -11.24
C ILE A 216 -21.04 -38.42 -9.81
N PHE A 217 -21.61 -37.34 -9.27
CA PHE A 217 -22.20 -37.36 -7.93
C PHE A 217 -23.61 -37.96 -7.96
N THR A 218 -24.48 -37.50 -8.86
CA THR A 218 -25.90 -37.89 -8.89
C THR A 218 -26.12 -39.35 -9.31
N GLU A 219 -25.27 -39.92 -10.16
CA GLU A 219 -25.41 -41.28 -10.69
C GLU A 219 -24.41 -42.28 -10.04
N SER A 220 -23.63 -41.87 -9.03
CA SER A 220 -22.67 -42.74 -8.34
C SER A 220 -23.31 -43.81 -7.45
N GLY A 221 -24.52 -43.56 -6.95
CA GLY A 221 -25.15 -44.35 -5.90
C GLY A 221 -24.58 -44.11 -4.49
N ILE A 222 -23.63 -43.19 -4.32
CA ILE A 222 -23.02 -42.84 -3.02
C ILE A 222 -23.83 -41.76 -2.29
N VAL A 223 -24.40 -40.81 -3.03
CA VAL A 223 -25.18 -39.69 -2.49
C VAL A 223 -26.55 -39.62 -3.18
N ALA A 224 -27.57 -39.14 -2.47
CA ALA A 224 -28.91 -39.03 -3.02
C ALA A 224 -29.05 -37.77 -3.89
N ALA A 225 -29.32 -37.94 -5.18
CA ALA A 225 -29.35 -36.83 -6.14
C ALA A 225 -30.49 -35.83 -5.93
N ASP A 226 -31.64 -36.31 -5.44
CA ASP A 226 -32.91 -35.56 -5.36
C ASP A 226 -33.24 -35.07 -3.94
N VAL A 227 -32.35 -35.30 -2.98
CA VAL A 227 -32.49 -34.80 -1.62
C VAL A 227 -31.74 -33.46 -1.50
N PRO A 228 -32.32 -32.42 -0.88
CA PRO A 228 -31.58 -31.19 -0.59
C PRO A 228 -30.33 -31.47 0.24
N VAL A 229 -29.21 -30.79 -0.05
CA VAL A 229 -27.93 -31.09 0.61
C VAL A 229 -27.98 -30.85 2.12
N ARG A 230 -28.81 -29.92 2.61
CA ARG A 230 -29.05 -29.70 4.06
C ARG A 230 -29.63 -30.93 4.78
N ASP A 231 -30.31 -31.81 4.05
CA ASP A 231 -30.99 -33.00 4.57
C ASP A 231 -30.14 -34.28 4.38
N PHE A 232 -28.87 -34.15 3.94
CA PHE A 232 -27.93 -35.26 3.87
C PHE A 232 -27.57 -35.76 5.27
N SER A 233 -27.41 -37.08 5.42
CA SER A 233 -26.81 -37.63 6.64
C SER A 233 -25.34 -37.18 6.77
N ALA A 234 -24.79 -37.20 7.99
CA ALA A 234 -23.39 -36.82 8.22
C ALA A 234 -22.40 -37.66 7.37
N GLU A 235 -22.70 -38.94 7.16
CA GLU A 235 -21.92 -39.85 6.32
C GLU A 235 -22.03 -39.48 4.83
N MET A 236 -23.26 -39.22 4.34
CA MET A 236 -23.48 -38.78 2.96
C MET A 236 -22.84 -37.42 2.66
N LEU A 237 -22.88 -36.49 3.62
CA LEU A 237 -22.27 -35.18 3.49
C LEU A 237 -20.74 -35.28 3.45
N ASN A 238 -20.16 -36.11 4.32
CA ASN A 238 -18.72 -36.37 4.30
C ASN A 238 -18.28 -37.05 2.99
N ASP A 239 -19.07 -38.02 2.51
CA ASP A 239 -18.80 -38.71 1.25
C ASP A 239 -18.93 -37.78 0.04
N PHE A 240 -19.91 -36.88 0.05
CA PHE A 240 -20.06 -35.86 -0.99
C PHE A 240 -18.88 -34.88 -1.03
N LEU A 241 -18.43 -34.41 0.14
CA LEU A 241 -17.46 -33.32 0.23
C LEU A 241 -15.99 -33.80 0.20
N TYR A 242 -15.65 -34.89 0.90
CA TYR A 242 -14.26 -35.21 1.24
C TYR A 242 -13.80 -36.63 0.87
N LYS A 243 -14.64 -37.46 0.25
CA LYS A 243 -14.29 -38.86 -0.05
C LYS A 243 -13.03 -38.99 -0.91
N GLU A 244 -12.17 -39.95 -0.55
CA GLU A 244 -10.98 -40.27 -1.32
C GLU A 244 -11.32 -40.88 -2.70
N PRO A 245 -10.43 -40.73 -3.71
CA PRO A 245 -10.64 -41.23 -5.06
C PRO A 245 -10.99 -42.72 -5.12
N THR A 246 -12.24 -43.04 -5.46
CA THR A 246 -12.77 -44.40 -5.52
C THR A 246 -13.33 -44.71 -6.91
N LYS A 247 -13.14 -45.93 -7.43
CA LYS A 247 -13.69 -46.31 -8.73
C LYS A 247 -15.20 -46.57 -8.64
N VAL A 248 -15.97 -45.90 -9.49
CA VAL A 248 -17.42 -46.06 -9.61
C VAL A 248 -17.81 -46.29 -11.07
N LYS A 249 -18.99 -46.85 -11.30
CA LYS A 249 -19.54 -47.06 -12.64
C LYS A 249 -20.72 -46.13 -12.86
N VAL A 250 -20.55 -45.11 -13.69
CA VAL A 250 -21.56 -44.07 -13.97
C VAL A 250 -21.95 -44.19 -15.44
N ALA A 251 -23.24 -44.31 -15.75
CA ALA A 251 -23.78 -44.51 -17.10
C ALA A 251 -23.07 -45.61 -17.93
N GLY A 252 -22.61 -46.69 -17.28
CA GLY A 252 -21.90 -47.80 -17.92
C GLY A 252 -20.39 -47.61 -18.13
N ILE A 253 -19.82 -46.45 -17.75
CA ILE A 253 -18.40 -46.09 -17.89
C ILE A 253 -17.71 -46.15 -16.52
N ASN A 254 -16.49 -46.69 -16.47
CA ASN A 254 -15.67 -46.66 -15.26
C ASN A 254 -15.10 -45.26 -15.04
N MET A 255 -15.51 -44.61 -13.95
CA MET A 255 -15.05 -43.28 -13.55
C MET A 255 -14.45 -43.32 -12.14
N THR A 256 -13.75 -42.24 -11.77
CA THR A 256 -13.22 -42.08 -10.41
C THR A 256 -14.11 -41.05 -9.71
N TYR A 257 -14.80 -41.48 -8.66
CA TYR A 257 -15.50 -40.61 -7.73
C TYR A 257 -14.49 -40.02 -6.77
N GLU A 258 -14.52 -38.71 -6.59
CA GLU A 258 -13.68 -37.97 -5.64
C GLU A 258 -14.59 -36.90 -5.04
N GLY A 259 -14.47 -36.68 -3.73
CA GLY A 259 -15.23 -35.64 -3.03
C GLY A 259 -15.09 -34.27 -3.69
N LEU A 260 -16.10 -33.44 -3.55
CA LEU A 260 -16.14 -32.12 -4.20
C LEU A 260 -14.93 -31.25 -3.80
N VAL A 261 -14.54 -31.24 -2.53
CA VAL A 261 -13.45 -30.38 -2.01
C VAL A 261 -12.08 -30.78 -2.59
N PRO A 262 -11.60 -32.03 -2.48
CA PRO A 262 -10.33 -32.45 -3.10
C PRO A 262 -10.27 -32.18 -4.61
N ARG A 263 -11.40 -32.38 -5.29
CA ARG A 263 -11.51 -32.18 -6.74
C ARG A 263 -11.37 -30.71 -7.15
N ILE A 264 -11.96 -29.79 -6.39
CA ILE A 264 -11.80 -28.34 -6.61
C ILE A 264 -10.37 -27.91 -6.27
N GLN A 265 -9.81 -28.39 -5.16
CA GLN A 265 -8.41 -28.12 -4.79
C GLN A 265 -7.45 -28.51 -5.93
N LYS A 266 -7.62 -29.68 -6.53
CA LYS A 266 -6.75 -30.16 -7.60
C LYS A 266 -6.98 -29.46 -8.94
N SER A 267 -8.22 -29.14 -9.30
CA SER A 267 -8.56 -28.61 -10.63
C SER A 267 -8.48 -27.09 -10.77
N MET A 268 -8.75 -26.36 -9.67
CA MET A 268 -8.82 -24.90 -9.65
C MET A 268 -7.76 -24.27 -8.76
N LEU A 269 -7.42 -24.84 -7.60
CA LEU A 269 -6.50 -24.18 -6.64
C LEU A 269 -5.01 -24.49 -6.85
N SER A 270 -4.68 -25.42 -7.75
CA SER A 270 -3.30 -25.76 -8.13
C SER A 270 -2.71 -24.88 -9.23
N LYS A 271 -3.51 -23.95 -9.79
CA LYS A 271 -3.13 -23.06 -10.89
C LYS A 271 -2.97 -21.62 -10.41
N ASP A 272 -2.14 -20.86 -11.10
CA ASP A 272 -1.98 -19.42 -10.85
C ASP A 272 -3.32 -18.67 -11.09
N VAL A 273 -3.76 -17.91 -10.09
CA VAL A 273 -5.01 -17.14 -10.07
C VAL A 273 -5.04 -16.09 -11.17
N GLU A 274 -3.88 -15.50 -11.51
CA GLU A 274 -3.77 -14.48 -12.54
C GLU A 274 -3.88 -15.05 -13.97
N ALA A 275 -3.62 -16.34 -14.14
CA ALA A 275 -3.77 -17.06 -15.41
C ALA A 275 -5.20 -17.59 -15.62
N MET A 276 -6.09 -17.45 -14.64
CA MET A 276 -7.47 -17.97 -14.72
C MET A 276 -8.41 -17.05 -15.51
N GLN A 277 -9.44 -17.66 -16.12
CA GLN A 277 -10.55 -16.94 -16.73
C GLN A 277 -11.29 -16.08 -15.67
N PRO A 278 -11.78 -14.87 -16.01
CA PRO A 278 -12.30 -13.91 -15.03
C PRO A 278 -13.39 -14.45 -14.11
N HIS A 279 -14.32 -15.27 -14.63
CA HIS A 279 -15.41 -15.84 -13.84
C HIS A 279 -14.96 -16.97 -12.90
N ILE A 280 -13.91 -17.72 -13.25
CA ILE A 280 -13.30 -18.73 -12.37
C ILE A 280 -12.50 -18.04 -11.28
N ARG A 281 -11.74 -16.98 -11.63
CA ARG A 281 -11.02 -16.15 -10.67
C ARG A 281 -11.95 -15.56 -9.61
N ALA A 282 -13.03 -14.89 -10.05
CA ALA A 282 -14.00 -14.30 -9.14
C ALA A 282 -14.68 -15.34 -8.22
N PHE A 283 -14.81 -16.58 -8.69
CA PHE A 283 -15.29 -17.68 -7.86
C PHE A 283 -14.23 -18.15 -6.85
N VAL A 284 -12.98 -18.35 -7.27
CA VAL A 284 -11.88 -18.76 -6.40
C VAL A 284 -11.62 -17.72 -5.30
N GLU A 285 -11.62 -16.43 -5.64
CA GLU A 285 -11.46 -15.33 -4.69
C GLU A 285 -12.60 -15.26 -3.66
N ARG A 286 -13.80 -15.71 -4.01
CA ARG A 286 -14.94 -15.78 -3.09
C ARG A 286 -14.97 -17.06 -2.26
N ALA A 287 -14.63 -18.19 -2.87
CA ALA A 287 -14.82 -19.52 -2.28
C ALA A 287 -13.61 -19.97 -1.45
N VAL A 288 -12.41 -19.44 -1.70
CA VAL A 288 -11.24 -19.76 -0.89
C VAL A 288 -11.16 -18.79 0.27
N THR A 289 -11.45 -19.27 1.46
CA THR A 289 -11.22 -18.54 2.70
C THR A 289 -9.89 -18.98 3.30
N PHE A 290 -9.01 -18.03 3.57
CA PHE A 290 -7.83 -18.30 4.37
C PHE A 290 -8.25 -18.39 5.83
N THR A 291 -8.28 -19.60 6.38
CA THR A 291 -8.55 -19.82 7.80
C THR A 291 -7.23 -20.07 8.53
N ALA A 292 -7.20 -19.76 9.84
CA ALA A 292 -6.07 -20.11 10.67
C ALA A 292 -5.87 -21.63 10.64
N CYS A 293 -4.63 -22.07 10.40
CA CYS A 293 -4.28 -23.48 10.34
C CYS A 293 -4.65 -24.14 11.68
N PRO A 294 -5.53 -25.15 11.70
CA PRO A 294 -6.03 -25.72 12.96
C PRO A 294 -4.95 -26.45 13.77
N ASP A 295 -3.90 -26.97 13.11
CA ASP A 295 -2.81 -27.67 13.81
C ASP A 295 -1.95 -26.71 14.64
N CYS A 296 -1.64 -25.53 14.08
CA CYS A 296 -0.82 -24.52 14.76
C CYS A 296 -1.63 -23.37 15.37
N GLY A 297 -2.94 -23.30 15.12
CA GLY A 297 -3.81 -22.20 15.50
C GLY A 297 -3.40 -20.86 14.87
N GLY A 298 -2.81 -20.86 13.68
CA GLY A 298 -2.31 -19.64 13.03
C GLY A 298 -0.84 -19.30 13.32
N THR A 299 -0.21 -19.91 14.33
CA THR A 299 1.12 -19.51 14.81
C THR A 299 2.29 -19.84 13.89
N ARG A 300 2.04 -20.58 12.79
CA ARG A 300 3.04 -21.05 11.81
C ARG A 300 4.05 -22.08 12.36
N LEU A 301 4.03 -22.32 13.66
CA LEU A 301 5.04 -23.09 14.37
C LEU A 301 4.57 -24.51 14.70
N ALA A 302 5.50 -25.44 14.67
CA ALA A 302 5.32 -26.81 15.13
C ALA A 302 5.11 -26.85 16.65
N GLU A 303 4.47 -27.92 17.12
CA GLU A 303 4.16 -28.10 18.54
C GLU A 303 5.38 -28.00 19.48
N PRO A 304 6.56 -28.58 19.20
CA PRO A 304 7.72 -28.45 20.09
C PRO A 304 8.12 -26.99 20.36
N ALA A 305 8.13 -26.15 19.31
CA ALA A 305 8.45 -24.73 19.42
C ALA A 305 7.44 -23.96 20.29
N ARG A 306 6.16 -24.35 20.27
CA ARG A 306 5.10 -23.73 21.09
C ARG A 306 5.12 -24.18 22.56
N ARG A 307 5.71 -25.34 22.86
CA ARG A 307 5.81 -25.85 24.24
C ARG A 307 6.97 -25.25 25.02
N SER A 308 8.05 -24.86 24.33
CA SER A 308 9.21 -24.20 24.94
C SER A 308 8.88 -22.76 25.34
N ARG A 309 9.10 -22.41 26.62
CA ARG A 309 8.69 -21.14 27.22
C ARG A 309 9.85 -20.45 27.93
N ILE A 310 9.85 -19.12 27.90
CA ILE A 310 10.66 -18.26 28.76
C ILE A 310 9.70 -17.49 29.66
N ALA A 311 9.89 -17.52 30.97
CA ALA A 311 9.01 -16.82 31.92
C ALA A 311 7.51 -17.07 31.67
N GLY A 312 7.14 -18.31 31.32
CA GLY A 312 5.75 -18.71 31.03
C GLY A 312 5.24 -18.37 29.63
N VAL A 313 6.02 -17.71 28.76
CA VAL A 313 5.62 -17.27 27.42
C VAL A 313 6.38 -18.06 26.35
N SER A 314 5.67 -18.62 25.37
CA SER A 314 6.24 -19.30 24.20
C SER A 314 6.63 -18.31 23.10
N ILE A 315 7.47 -18.71 22.15
CA ILE A 315 7.87 -17.81 21.04
C ILE A 315 6.66 -17.41 20.17
N ALA A 316 5.66 -18.29 20.04
CA ALA A 316 4.44 -17.98 19.31
C ALA A 316 3.63 -16.88 20.00
N GLU A 317 3.48 -16.97 21.33
CA GLU A 317 2.79 -15.95 22.12
C GLU A 317 3.59 -14.64 22.13
N ALA A 318 4.92 -14.69 22.29
CA ALA A 318 5.78 -13.51 22.22
C ALA A 318 5.68 -12.79 20.87
N CYS A 319 5.63 -13.52 19.76
CA CYS A 319 5.48 -12.91 18.44
C CYS A 319 4.07 -12.33 18.19
N ALA A 320 3.05 -12.83 18.88
CA ALA A 320 1.66 -12.36 18.78
C ALA A 320 1.36 -11.18 19.72
N MET A 321 2.20 -10.93 20.73
CA MET A 321 2.07 -9.76 21.60
C MET A 321 2.15 -8.46 20.81
N GLN A 322 1.44 -7.45 21.30
CA GLN A 322 1.71 -6.06 20.91
C GLN A 322 3.18 -5.74 21.24
N ILE A 323 3.89 -5.10 20.32
CA ILE A 323 5.34 -4.87 20.46
C ILE A 323 5.68 -4.06 21.71
N SER A 324 4.82 -3.13 22.15
CA SER A 324 4.99 -2.44 23.43
C SER A 324 5.06 -3.40 24.63
N ASP A 325 4.20 -4.41 24.62
CA ASP A 325 4.12 -5.41 25.70
C ASP A 325 5.28 -6.38 25.60
N LEU A 326 5.65 -6.74 24.37
CA LEU A 326 6.84 -7.55 24.11
C LEU A 326 8.11 -6.83 24.57
N ALA A 327 8.22 -5.51 24.37
CA ALA A 327 9.35 -4.71 24.86
C ALA A 327 9.43 -4.77 26.39
N ALA A 328 8.31 -4.58 27.08
CA ALA A 328 8.22 -4.70 28.53
C ALA A 328 8.57 -6.12 29.02
N TRP A 329 8.09 -7.15 28.31
CA TRP A 329 8.40 -8.55 28.62
C TRP A 329 9.89 -8.85 28.45
N VAL A 330 10.51 -8.42 27.35
CA VAL A 330 11.96 -8.59 27.11
C VAL A 330 12.78 -7.84 28.17
N ALA A 331 12.35 -6.65 28.58
CA ALA A 331 13.03 -5.88 29.62
C ALA A 331 13.00 -6.57 31.00
N ALA A 332 12.01 -7.42 31.27
CA ALA A 332 11.91 -8.19 32.49
C ALA A 332 12.79 -9.47 32.50
N ILE A 333 13.41 -9.84 31.38
CA ILE A 333 14.26 -11.03 31.28
C ILE A 333 15.63 -10.72 31.89
N ASP A 334 15.87 -11.23 33.09
CA ASP A 334 17.20 -11.24 33.70
C ASP A 334 17.98 -12.50 33.29
N ALA A 335 18.85 -12.36 32.28
CA ALA A 335 19.66 -13.45 31.76
C ALA A 335 21.09 -12.97 31.41
N PRO A 336 22.01 -12.94 32.38
CA PRO A 336 23.38 -12.41 32.19
C PRO A 336 24.15 -13.10 31.05
N GLY A 337 23.91 -14.38 30.82
CA GLY A 337 24.56 -15.16 29.75
C GLY A 337 24.20 -14.76 28.32
N VAL A 338 23.12 -13.98 28.12
CA VAL A 338 22.67 -13.46 26.82
C VAL A 338 22.38 -11.96 26.87
N GLY A 339 22.95 -11.23 27.84
CA GLY A 339 22.71 -9.80 28.06
C GLY A 339 22.82 -8.91 26.81
N PRO A 340 23.89 -9.01 26.00
CA PRO A 340 24.01 -8.21 24.77
C PRO A 340 22.89 -8.46 23.75
N LEU A 341 22.39 -9.69 23.65
CA LEU A 341 21.28 -10.04 22.77
C LEU A 341 19.97 -9.43 23.27
N VAL A 342 19.70 -9.54 24.58
CA VAL A 342 18.51 -8.97 25.22
C VAL A 342 18.50 -7.45 25.05
N GLU A 343 19.63 -6.78 25.28
CA GLU A 343 19.74 -5.33 25.11
C GLU A 343 19.57 -4.90 23.64
N THR A 344 20.12 -5.66 22.70
CA THR A 344 19.92 -5.39 21.27
C THR A 344 18.46 -5.55 20.86
N LEU A 345 17.82 -6.66 21.27
CA LEU A 345 16.40 -6.90 21.02
C LEU A 345 15.52 -5.82 21.67
N ARG A 346 15.80 -5.45 22.93
CA ARG A 346 15.10 -4.38 23.63
C ARG A 346 15.18 -3.07 22.86
N ARG A 347 16.37 -2.64 22.45
CA ARG A 347 16.54 -1.41 21.66
C ARG A 347 15.80 -1.45 20.33
N THR A 348 15.77 -2.61 19.66
CA THR A 348 14.99 -2.80 18.44
C THR A 348 13.50 -2.64 18.71
N LEU A 349 12.96 -3.25 19.78
CA LEU A 349 11.55 -3.13 20.15
C LEU A 349 11.18 -1.72 20.63
N ASP A 350 12.06 -1.06 21.39
CA ASP A 350 11.91 0.35 21.78
C ASP A 350 11.83 1.25 20.54
N SER A 351 12.65 0.96 19.51
CA SER A 351 12.60 1.69 18.23
C SER A 351 11.24 1.55 17.53
N PHE A 352 10.59 0.38 17.58
CA PHE A 352 9.22 0.22 17.07
C PHE A 352 8.23 1.12 17.81
N VAL A 353 8.31 1.18 19.13
CA VAL A 353 7.43 2.01 19.96
C VAL A 353 7.66 3.49 19.67
N GLU A 354 8.91 3.92 19.59
CA GLU A 354 9.30 5.31 19.29
C GLU A 354 8.73 5.78 17.96
N ILE A 355 8.78 4.95 16.91
CA ILE A 355 8.29 5.34 15.58
C ILE A 355 6.78 5.11 15.38
N GLY A 356 6.05 4.78 16.45
CA GLY A 356 4.59 4.61 16.41
C GLY A 356 4.14 3.28 15.79
N LEU A 357 4.99 2.25 15.81
CA LEU A 357 4.65 0.87 15.41
C LEU A 357 4.49 -0.07 16.61
N GLY A 358 4.48 0.47 17.84
CA GLY A 358 4.35 -0.33 19.06
C GLY A 358 3.08 -1.17 19.13
N TYR A 359 2.02 -0.78 18.42
CA TYR A 359 0.75 -1.51 18.36
C TYR A 359 0.76 -2.75 17.46
N LEU A 360 1.81 -2.93 16.65
CA LEU A 360 1.94 -4.10 15.79
C LEU A 360 2.34 -5.34 16.60
N SER A 361 2.19 -6.51 16.00
CA SER A 361 2.79 -7.75 16.46
C SER A 361 3.87 -8.22 15.48
N LEU A 362 4.84 -9.01 15.95
CA LEU A 362 5.93 -9.51 15.10
C LEU A 362 5.46 -10.60 14.11
N ASP A 363 4.35 -11.27 14.39
CA ASP A 363 3.74 -12.28 13.51
C ASP A 363 2.81 -11.68 12.44
N ARG A 364 2.52 -10.37 12.50
CA ARG A 364 1.71 -9.67 11.51
C ARG A 364 2.35 -9.85 10.11
N PRO A 365 1.60 -10.35 9.12
CA PRO A 365 2.12 -10.54 7.77
C PRO A 365 2.62 -9.23 7.18
N ALA A 366 3.81 -9.23 6.58
CA ALA A 366 4.43 -8.02 6.01
C ALA A 366 3.57 -7.38 4.91
N GLY A 367 2.84 -8.20 4.13
CA GLY A 367 1.96 -7.74 3.06
C GLY A 367 0.67 -7.06 3.52
N THR A 368 0.31 -7.12 4.81
CA THR A 368 -0.89 -6.44 5.37
C THR A 368 -0.58 -5.09 5.99
N LEU A 369 0.69 -4.64 5.93
CA LEU A 369 1.07 -3.32 6.39
C LEU A 369 0.63 -2.26 5.37
N SER A 370 0.17 -1.11 5.87
CA SER A 370 -0.01 0.10 5.08
C SER A 370 1.34 0.59 4.53
N GLY A 371 1.32 1.49 3.53
CA GLY A 371 2.57 2.07 2.99
C GLY A 371 3.43 2.71 4.07
N GLY A 372 2.83 3.52 4.95
CA GLY A 372 3.54 4.15 6.07
C GLY A 372 3.97 3.17 7.18
N GLU A 373 3.22 2.10 7.45
CA GLU A 373 3.66 1.02 8.36
C GLU A 373 4.86 0.26 7.76
N ALA A 374 4.81 -0.06 6.47
CA ALA A 374 5.88 -0.76 5.75
C ALA A 374 7.16 0.07 5.71
N GLN A 375 7.06 1.36 5.37
CA GLN A 375 8.17 2.29 5.34
C GLN A 375 8.87 2.37 6.71
N ARG A 376 8.11 2.62 7.79
CA ARG A 376 8.64 2.65 9.16
C ARG A 376 9.24 1.31 9.59
N THR A 377 8.65 0.19 9.16
CA THR A 377 9.22 -1.14 9.44
C THR A 377 10.57 -1.34 8.76
N LYS A 378 10.75 -0.87 7.51
CA LYS A 378 12.07 -0.87 6.82
C LYS A 378 13.10 -0.07 7.63
N MET A 379 12.70 1.04 8.24
CA MET A 379 13.59 1.92 9.02
C MET A 379 14.17 1.25 10.27
N ILE A 380 13.44 0.33 10.91
CA ILE A 380 13.90 -0.36 12.13
C ILE A 380 15.29 -0.99 11.96
N ARG A 381 15.57 -1.59 10.80
CA ARG A 381 16.89 -2.19 10.51
C ARG A 381 18.02 -1.18 10.45
N HIS A 382 17.71 0.05 10.05
CA HIS A 382 18.70 1.11 9.86
C HIS A 382 19.02 1.82 11.17
N LEU A 383 18.05 1.97 12.07
CA LEU A 383 18.26 2.62 13.38
C LEU A 383 19.23 1.88 14.30
N GLY A 384 19.25 0.55 14.22
CA GLY A 384 20.17 -0.30 14.98
C GLY A 384 21.54 -0.49 14.32
N SER A 385 21.75 0.07 13.13
CA SER A 385 22.94 -0.17 12.33
C SER A 385 24.08 0.78 12.71
N SER A 386 25.32 0.29 12.69
CA SER A 386 26.52 1.12 12.88
C SER A 386 27.02 1.76 11.58
N LEU A 387 26.19 1.81 10.55
CA LEU A 387 26.54 2.39 9.25
C LEU A 387 26.68 3.91 9.36
N THR A 388 27.76 4.43 8.78
CA THR A 388 28.06 5.86 8.67
C THR A 388 28.42 6.17 7.22
N ASP A 389 28.31 7.43 6.81
CA ASP A 389 28.58 7.89 5.43
C ASP A 389 27.62 7.29 4.36
N ILE A 390 26.44 6.84 4.79
CA ILE A 390 25.36 6.38 3.92
C ILE A 390 24.46 7.56 3.50
N THR A 391 23.90 7.48 2.30
CA THR A 391 22.83 8.39 1.87
C THR A 391 21.48 7.69 2.04
N TYR A 392 20.67 8.13 3.01
CA TYR A 392 19.30 7.66 3.15
C TYR A 392 18.37 8.51 2.31
N VAL A 393 17.51 7.87 1.52
CA VAL A 393 16.57 8.54 0.61
C VAL A 393 15.14 8.17 0.99
N PHE A 394 14.36 9.14 1.45
CA PHE A 394 13.00 8.96 1.97
C PHE A 394 11.95 9.56 1.03
N ASP A 395 10.89 8.79 0.79
CA ASP A 395 9.73 9.25 0.00
C ASP A 395 8.56 9.55 0.95
N GLU A 396 8.29 10.85 1.15
CA GLU A 396 7.20 11.38 1.97
C GLU A 396 6.96 10.60 3.29
N PRO A 397 7.96 10.51 4.19
CA PRO A 397 7.92 9.60 5.35
C PRO A 397 6.86 9.94 6.40
N THR A 398 6.23 11.09 6.27
CA THR A 398 5.23 11.69 7.16
C THR A 398 3.80 11.52 6.65
N VAL A 399 3.60 10.94 5.47
CA VAL A 399 2.27 10.73 4.87
C VAL A 399 1.40 9.83 5.75
N GLY A 400 0.12 10.20 5.89
CA GLY A 400 -0.84 9.48 6.73
C GLY A 400 -0.49 9.46 8.23
N LEU A 401 0.53 10.21 8.66
CA LEU A 401 0.89 10.29 10.08
C LEU A 401 0.10 11.37 10.80
N HIS A 402 -0.34 11.04 12.01
CA HIS A 402 -0.86 12.00 12.97
C HIS A 402 0.24 13.00 13.35
N PRO A 403 -0.06 14.29 13.65
CA PRO A 403 0.95 15.29 14.00
C PRO A 403 1.95 14.85 15.08
N HIS A 404 1.46 14.15 16.11
CA HIS A 404 2.30 13.51 17.14
C HIS A 404 3.35 12.54 16.57
N ASP A 405 2.97 11.73 15.58
CA ASP A 405 3.84 10.74 14.94
C ASP A 405 4.81 11.40 13.94
N ILE A 406 4.42 12.55 13.34
CA ILE A 406 5.31 13.35 12.49
C ILE A 406 6.50 13.85 13.29
N GLN A 407 6.27 14.33 14.52
CA GLN A 407 7.36 14.78 15.39
C GLN A 407 8.37 13.66 15.65
N ARG A 408 7.88 12.45 15.97
CA ARG A 408 8.73 11.27 16.19
C ARG A 408 9.53 10.87 14.95
N MET A 409 8.89 10.94 13.77
CA MET A 409 9.57 10.72 12.49
C MET A 409 10.67 11.75 12.25
N ASN A 410 10.40 13.02 12.51
CA ASN A 410 11.36 14.11 12.38
C ASN A 410 12.58 13.92 13.31
N GLU A 411 12.35 13.57 14.57
CA GLU A 411 13.41 13.25 15.53
C GLU A 411 14.27 12.08 15.05
N LEU A 412 13.65 11.07 14.42
CA LEU A 412 14.38 9.97 13.82
C LEU A 412 15.26 10.42 12.65
N LEU A 413 14.73 11.20 11.70
CA LEU A 413 15.49 11.69 10.56
C LEU A 413 16.72 12.49 11.02
N LEU A 414 16.56 13.31 12.07
CA LEU A 414 17.65 14.03 12.72
C LEU A 414 18.67 13.07 13.34
N ARG A 415 18.25 12.02 14.06
CA ARG A 415 19.15 11.00 14.61
C ARG A 415 19.98 10.31 13.53
N LEU A 416 19.38 9.94 12.40
CA LEU A 416 20.11 9.33 11.28
C LEU A 416 21.19 10.27 10.73
N ARG A 417 20.85 11.56 10.57
CA ARG A 417 21.82 12.59 10.17
C ARG A 417 22.95 12.70 11.19
N ASP A 418 22.61 12.79 12.48
CA ASP A 418 23.57 13.03 13.57
C ASP A 418 24.54 11.85 13.78
N GLN A 419 24.19 10.65 13.30
CA GLN A 419 25.09 9.50 13.19
C GLN A 419 26.15 9.66 12.08
N GLY A 420 26.15 10.76 11.33
CA GLY A 420 27.11 11.04 10.26
C GLY A 420 26.64 10.57 8.87
N ASN A 421 25.33 10.43 8.67
CA ASN A 421 24.74 10.06 7.37
C ASN A 421 24.16 11.27 6.64
N THR A 422 24.07 11.18 5.33
CA THR A 422 23.33 12.16 4.50
C THR A 422 21.88 11.71 4.41
N VAL A 423 20.93 12.61 4.66
CA VAL A 423 19.50 12.29 4.65
C VAL A 423 18.80 13.15 3.62
N LEU A 424 18.26 12.52 2.58
CA LEU A 424 17.50 13.15 1.50
C LEU A 424 16.02 12.79 1.69
N VAL A 425 15.15 13.79 1.81
CA VAL A 425 13.72 13.56 2.08
C VAL A 425 12.89 14.30 1.03
N VAL A 426 12.06 13.59 0.28
CA VAL A 426 11.02 14.21 -0.55
C VAL A 426 9.80 14.47 0.33
N GLU A 427 9.38 15.72 0.47
CA GLU A 427 8.35 16.08 1.44
C GLU A 427 7.67 17.44 1.12
N HIS A 428 6.39 17.58 1.51
CA HIS A 428 5.57 18.79 1.31
C HIS A 428 4.90 19.36 2.59
N LYS A 429 4.91 18.67 3.74
CA LYS A 429 4.45 19.14 5.04
C LYS A 429 5.42 20.14 5.70
N PRO A 430 4.91 21.26 6.24
CA PRO A 430 5.73 22.28 6.88
C PRO A 430 6.60 21.74 8.02
N GLU A 431 6.10 20.79 8.80
CA GLU A 431 6.81 20.24 9.96
C GLU A 431 8.09 19.51 9.58
N ALA A 432 8.10 18.77 8.47
CA ALA A 432 9.30 18.07 7.99
C ALA A 432 10.25 19.03 7.26
N ILE A 433 9.72 19.98 6.48
CA ILE A 433 10.52 21.04 5.86
C ILE A 433 11.20 21.89 6.95
N ALA A 434 10.56 22.09 8.11
CA ALA A 434 11.08 22.92 9.20
C ALA A 434 12.36 22.39 9.85
N ILE A 435 12.59 21.07 9.81
CA ILE A 435 13.80 20.45 10.39
C ILE A 435 14.97 20.36 9.40
N ALA A 436 14.79 20.82 8.17
CA ALA A 436 15.79 20.74 7.11
C ALA A 436 17.01 21.62 7.40
N ASP A 437 18.20 21.06 7.23
CA ASP A 437 19.44 21.84 7.17
C ASP A 437 19.56 22.57 5.83
N HIS A 438 19.03 21.94 4.77
CA HIS A 438 19.04 22.45 3.40
C HIS A 438 17.72 22.10 2.70
N VAL A 439 17.19 23.00 1.90
CA VAL A 439 15.94 22.81 1.15
C VAL A 439 16.20 23.02 -0.33
N VAL A 440 15.65 22.13 -1.15
CA VAL A 440 15.61 22.23 -2.62
C VAL A 440 14.13 22.26 -3.04
N ASP A 441 13.68 23.38 -3.58
CA ASP A 441 12.29 23.55 -4.04
C ASP A 441 12.23 23.35 -5.56
N LEU A 442 11.36 22.44 -6.01
CA LEU A 442 11.15 22.13 -7.43
C LEU A 442 9.80 22.66 -7.91
N GLY A 443 9.80 23.28 -9.09
CA GLY A 443 8.61 23.91 -9.65
C GLY A 443 8.89 24.49 -11.05
N PRO A 444 8.20 25.57 -11.45
CA PRO A 444 7.16 26.30 -10.70
C PRO A 444 5.80 25.58 -10.65
N GLY A 445 5.58 24.57 -11.49
CA GLY A 445 4.33 23.79 -11.55
C GLY A 445 4.54 22.28 -11.58
N ALA A 446 3.52 21.56 -12.02
CA ALA A 446 3.50 20.11 -12.13
C ALA A 446 3.70 19.64 -13.59
N GLY A 447 4.18 18.40 -13.77
CA GLY A 447 4.28 17.76 -15.08
C GLY A 447 5.15 18.56 -16.04
N SER A 448 4.63 18.89 -17.21
CA SER A 448 5.36 19.67 -18.22
C SER A 448 5.67 21.10 -17.77
N ALA A 449 4.99 21.65 -16.76
CA ALA A 449 5.25 22.98 -16.20
C ALA A 449 6.17 22.96 -14.95
N GLY A 450 6.65 21.78 -14.57
CA GLY A 450 7.65 21.60 -13.51
C GLY A 450 9.05 21.36 -14.06
N GLY A 451 9.87 20.68 -13.26
CA GLY A 451 11.18 20.20 -13.67
C GLY A 451 12.31 21.21 -13.51
N GLU A 452 12.08 22.34 -12.84
CA GLU A 452 13.09 23.37 -12.58
C GLU A 452 13.33 23.49 -11.07
N ILE A 453 14.56 23.82 -10.69
CA ILE A 453 14.88 24.17 -9.30
C ILE A 453 14.60 25.65 -9.13
N VAL A 454 13.60 25.98 -8.33
CA VAL A 454 13.15 27.36 -8.10
C VAL A 454 13.77 27.97 -6.84
N TYR A 455 14.29 27.15 -5.93
CA TYR A 455 15.04 27.59 -4.76
C TYR A 455 15.98 26.51 -4.24
N THR A 456 17.14 26.91 -3.70
CA THR A 456 18.05 26.06 -2.95
C THR A 456 18.67 26.85 -1.81
N GLY A 457 18.69 26.32 -0.59
CA GLY A 457 19.28 27.01 0.57
C GLY A 457 18.62 26.67 1.90
N THR A 458 18.48 27.67 2.78
CA THR A 458 17.92 27.50 4.13
C THR A 458 16.40 27.68 4.15
N LEU A 459 15.74 27.18 5.20
CA LEU A 459 14.31 27.40 5.42
C LEU A 459 13.92 28.89 5.43
N ALA A 460 14.73 29.74 6.06
CA ALA A 460 14.48 31.18 6.13
C ALA A 460 14.53 31.83 4.74
N GLY A 461 15.46 31.38 3.89
CA GLY A 461 15.53 31.84 2.51
C GLY A 461 14.37 31.32 1.65
N LEU A 462 13.88 30.09 1.88
CA LEU A 462 12.68 29.57 1.22
C LEU A 462 11.45 30.42 1.54
N ARG A 463 11.24 30.79 2.81
CA ARG A 463 10.14 31.70 3.20
C ARG A 463 10.20 33.04 2.46
N ALA A 464 11.40 33.56 2.24
CA ALA A 464 11.63 34.83 1.56
C ALA A 464 11.71 34.71 0.02
N SER A 465 11.73 33.50 -0.55
CA SER A 465 12.01 33.27 -1.97
C SER A 465 10.88 33.71 -2.89
N GLY A 466 9.65 33.80 -2.37
CA GLY A 466 8.45 34.04 -3.15
C GLY A 466 8.05 32.85 -4.03
N THR A 467 8.66 31.68 -3.88
CA THR A 467 8.22 30.44 -4.57
C THR A 467 6.84 30.01 -4.07
N LEU A 468 6.19 29.11 -4.81
CA LEU A 468 4.87 28.61 -4.41
C LEU A 468 4.93 27.99 -3.00
N THR A 469 5.89 27.10 -2.76
CA THR A 469 6.11 26.50 -1.44
C THR A 469 6.40 27.56 -0.37
N GLY A 470 7.30 28.51 -0.67
CA GLY A 470 7.66 29.59 0.26
C GLY A 470 6.46 30.45 0.70
N ARG A 471 5.51 30.72 -0.20
CA ARG A 471 4.29 31.49 0.10
C ARG A 471 3.31 30.74 0.99
N HIS A 472 3.18 29.43 0.82
CA HIS A 472 2.17 28.60 1.49
C HIS A 472 2.70 27.87 2.74
N LEU A 473 3.99 27.99 3.06
CA LEU A 473 4.62 27.27 4.18
C LEU A 473 3.97 27.57 5.54
N ASP A 474 3.57 28.82 5.73
CA ASP A 474 2.98 29.32 6.97
C ASP A 474 1.44 29.41 6.89
N ASP A 475 0.82 28.88 5.83
CA ASP A 475 -0.64 28.85 5.70
C ASP A 475 -1.27 27.98 6.78
N ARG A 476 -2.29 28.51 7.44
CA ARG A 476 -3.06 27.80 8.46
C ARG A 476 -4.55 27.97 8.19
N ALA A 477 -5.30 26.88 8.26
CA ALA A 477 -6.75 26.96 8.25
C ALA A 477 -7.25 27.49 9.61
N ALA A 478 -8.20 28.42 9.57
CA ALA A 478 -8.89 28.90 10.75
C ALA A 478 -10.10 28.03 11.07
N LEU A 479 -10.52 28.04 12.33
CA LEU A 479 -11.81 27.44 12.72
C LEU A 479 -12.96 28.19 12.04
N LYS A 480 -13.98 27.45 11.61
CA LYS A 480 -15.21 28.04 11.08
C LYS A 480 -15.91 28.89 12.15
N PRO A 481 -16.41 30.09 11.81
CA PRO A 481 -17.15 30.91 12.76
C PRO A 481 -18.50 30.30 13.15
N ALA A 482 -19.08 29.48 12.27
CA ALA A 482 -20.28 28.69 12.51
C ALA A 482 -20.21 27.40 11.70
N VAL A 483 -20.72 26.30 12.27
CA VAL A 483 -20.81 24.98 11.62
C VAL A 483 -22.23 24.74 11.08
N ARG A 484 -22.34 23.88 10.08
CA ARG A 484 -23.64 23.48 9.50
C ARG A 484 -24.46 22.62 10.49
N THR A 485 -25.78 22.67 10.38
CA THR A 485 -26.68 21.82 11.19
C THR A 485 -26.89 20.45 10.52
N PRO A 486 -26.67 19.33 11.24
CA PRO A 486 -26.94 17.99 10.71
C PRO A 486 -28.38 17.78 10.26
N SER A 487 -28.56 17.06 9.15
CA SER A 487 -29.88 16.67 8.61
C SER A 487 -30.36 15.29 9.09
N GLY A 488 -29.48 14.51 9.71
CA GLY A 488 -29.71 13.16 10.22
C GLY A 488 -28.42 12.55 10.75
N ALA A 489 -28.41 11.23 11.01
CA ALA A 489 -27.21 10.51 11.42
C ALA A 489 -27.23 9.05 10.95
N ILE A 490 -26.05 8.47 10.77
CA ILE A 490 -25.85 7.01 10.71
C ILE A 490 -25.48 6.54 12.11
N SER A 491 -26.33 5.71 12.71
CA SER A 491 -26.10 5.14 14.04
C SER A 491 -25.29 3.85 13.95
N VAL A 492 -24.10 3.87 14.53
CA VAL A 492 -23.27 2.68 14.80
C VAL A 492 -23.48 2.30 16.25
N ARG A 493 -23.74 1.02 16.53
CA ARG A 493 -24.01 0.52 17.89
C ARG A 493 -23.26 -0.76 18.18
N GLY A 494 -22.62 -0.83 19.34
CA GLY A 494 -21.90 -2.00 19.84
C GLY A 494 -20.77 -2.47 18.94
N ALA A 495 -20.15 -1.58 18.15
CA ALA A 495 -19.15 -1.95 17.18
C ALA A 495 -17.91 -2.58 17.84
N SER A 496 -17.56 -3.78 17.39
CA SER A 496 -16.50 -4.60 17.96
C SER A 496 -15.55 -5.19 16.92
N ALA A 497 -15.55 -4.65 15.69
CA ALA A 497 -14.63 -5.08 14.65
C ALA A 497 -13.17 -4.73 15.00
N ASN A 498 -12.26 -5.67 14.78
CA ASN A 498 -10.82 -5.53 15.08
C ASN A 498 -10.55 -5.09 16.53
N ASN A 499 -10.06 -3.87 16.72
CA ASN A 499 -9.73 -3.32 18.03
C ASN A 499 -10.81 -2.40 18.62
N LEU A 500 -11.98 -2.25 17.97
CA LEU A 500 -13.08 -1.46 18.52
C LEU A 500 -13.65 -2.09 19.80
N GLN A 501 -13.93 -1.26 20.80
CA GLN A 501 -14.34 -1.70 22.13
C GLN A 501 -15.83 -1.40 22.40
N GLY A 502 -16.73 -2.06 21.65
CA GLY A 502 -18.17 -1.89 21.83
C GLY A 502 -18.63 -0.45 21.58
N VAL A 503 -18.17 0.14 20.48
CA VAL A 503 -18.33 1.57 20.19
C VAL A 503 -19.76 1.89 19.76
N ASP A 504 -20.37 2.87 20.43
CA ASP A 504 -21.62 3.51 20.04
C ASP A 504 -21.33 4.93 19.55
N VAL A 505 -21.78 5.28 18.33
CA VAL A 505 -21.63 6.64 17.78
C VAL A 505 -22.71 6.97 16.77
N ASP A 506 -23.11 8.23 16.72
CA ASP A 506 -23.99 8.78 15.70
C ASP A 506 -23.18 9.66 14.75
N VAL A 507 -22.96 9.20 13.52
CA VAL A 507 -22.20 9.93 12.51
C VAL A 507 -23.13 10.92 11.81
N PRO A 508 -22.96 12.25 11.99
CA PRO A 508 -23.91 13.22 11.44
C PRO A 508 -23.93 13.25 9.90
N LEU A 509 -25.11 13.50 9.33
CA LEU A 509 -25.34 13.62 7.89
C LEU A 509 -25.65 15.07 7.49
N GLY A 510 -25.45 15.37 6.20
CA GLY A 510 -25.65 16.71 5.62
C GLY A 510 -24.57 17.72 5.97
N VAL A 511 -23.45 17.27 6.55
CA VAL A 511 -22.34 18.09 7.02
C VAL A 511 -21.00 17.43 6.68
N LEU A 512 -19.89 18.15 6.90
CA LEU A 512 -18.54 17.59 6.82
C LEU A 512 -18.12 16.99 8.17
N VAL A 513 -18.05 15.67 8.25
CA VAL A 513 -17.56 14.94 9.44
C VAL A 513 -16.12 14.51 9.21
N VAL A 514 -15.23 14.81 10.17
CA VAL A 514 -13.85 14.33 10.17
C VAL A 514 -13.67 13.29 11.26
N VAL A 515 -13.11 12.14 10.89
CA VAL A 515 -12.82 11.02 11.77
C VAL A 515 -11.30 10.95 11.94
N THR A 516 -10.82 11.17 13.16
CA THR A 516 -9.39 11.33 13.44
C THR A 516 -8.93 10.48 14.64
N GLY A 517 -7.67 10.65 15.02
CA GLY A 517 -6.99 9.88 16.06
C GLY A 517 -5.71 9.21 15.55
N VAL A 518 -4.83 8.73 16.43
CA VAL A 518 -3.51 8.18 16.08
C VAL A 518 -3.57 6.97 15.12
N ALA A 519 -2.46 6.65 14.44
CA ALA A 519 -2.40 5.48 13.57
C ALA A 519 -2.68 4.19 14.36
N GLY A 520 -3.59 3.33 13.88
CA GLY A 520 -4.01 2.13 14.61
C GLY A 520 -5.07 2.34 15.69
N SER A 521 -5.64 3.55 15.83
CA SER A 521 -6.71 3.82 16.82
C SER A 521 -8.07 3.19 16.51
N GLY A 522 -8.27 2.65 15.30
CA GLY A 522 -9.52 1.98 14.89
C GLY A 522 -10.38 2.76 13.89
N LYS A 523 -9.92 3.91 13.35
CA LYS A 523 -10.69 4.75 12.40
C LYS A 523 -11.23 3.96 11.20
N SER A 524 -10.37 3.22 10.51
CA SER A 524 -10.75 2.43 9.34
C SER A 524 -11.70 1.28 9.73
N SER A 525 -11.52 0.67 10.90
CA SER A 525 -12.45 -0.34 11.43
C SER A 525 -13.84 0.25 11.65
N LEU A 526 -13.93 1.45 12.21
CA LEU A 526 -15.21 2.12 12.45
C LEU A 526 -15.89 2.51 11.13
N ILE A 527 -15.17 3.19 10.24
CA ILE A 527 -15.79 3.77 9.05
C ILE A 527 -15.99 2.74 7.95
N HIS A 528 -14.95 2.01 7.55
CA HIS A 528 -15.11 0.99 6.51
C HIS A 528 -15.83 -0.25 7.02
N GLY A 529 -15.69 -0.60 8.30
CA GLY A 529 -16.32 -1.79 8.89
C GLY A 529 -17.78 -1.61 9.31
N GLU A 530 -18.18 -0.42 9.76
CA GLU A 530 -19.51 -0.22 10.37
C GLU A 530 -20.37 0.86 9.67
N VAL A 531 -19.73 1.86 9.05
CA VAL A 531 -20.46 2.94 8.33
C VAL A 531 -20.69 2.54 6.87
N VAL A 532 -19.64 2.05 6.20
CA VAL A 532 -19.69 1.62 4.80
C VAL A 532 -20.35 0.25 4.65
N LEU A 533 -20.23 -0.61 5.66
CA LEU A 533 -20.88 -1.92 5.68
C LEU A 533 -22.05 -1.94 6.68
N ASP A 534 -23.06 -2.74 6.37
CA ASP A 534 -24.20 -3.03 7.24
C ASP A 534 -24.31 -4.56 7.37
N GLY A 535 -23.94 -5.11 8.53
CA GLY A 535 -23.86 -6.55 8.74
C GLY A 535 -22.88 -7.26 7.78
N GLY A 536 -21.84 -6.57 7.31
CA GLY A 536 -20.85 -7.09 6.36
C GLY A 536 -21.18 -6.91 4.87
N ALA A 537 -22.36 -6.35 4.53
CA ALA A 537 -22.73 -6.01 3.16
C ALA A 537 -22.59 -4.50 2.90
N PRO A 538 -22.29 -4.04 1.67
CA PRO A 538 -22.23 -2.60 1.36
C PRO A 538 -23.54 -1.88 1.69
N ARG A 539 -23.46 -0.80 2.47
CA ARG A 539 -24.61 0.04 2.82
C ARG A 539 -25.10 0.81 1.60
N GLU A 540 -26.40 0.75 1.33
CA GLU A 540 -27.01 1.46 0.21
C GLU A 540 -26.85 2.99 0.37
N GLY A 541 -26.49 3.68 -0.72
CA GLY A 541 -26.32 5.13 -0.71
C GLY A 541 -25.00 5.64 -0.10
N VAL A 542 -24.11 4.74 0.35
CA VAL A 542 -22.76 5.10 0.81
C VAL A 542 -21.72 4.73 -0.25
N VAL A 543 -20.84 5.67 -0.60
CA VAL A 543 -19.73 5.46 -1.53
C VAL A 543 -18.42 5.75 -0.80
N ALA A 544 -17.54 4.75 -0.73
CA ALA A 544 -16.20 4.91 -0.16
C ALA A 544 -15.15 5.11 -1.26
N VAL A 545 -14.29 6.12 -1.07
CA VAL A 545 -13.17 6.45 -1.95
C VAL A 545 -11.86 6.32 -1.17
N ASP A 546 -11.18 5.21 -1.40
CA ASP A 546 -9.91 4.84 -0.78
C ASP A 546 -8.73 4.91 -1.76
N GLN A 547 -7.52 4.67 -1.26
CA GLN A 547 -6.30 4.62 -2.06
C GLN A 547 -6.01 3.23 -2.66
N SER A 548 -6.94 2.28 -2.56
CA SER A 548 -6.74 0.94 -3.12
C SER A 548 -6.45 0.99 -4.62
N ALA A 549 -5.72 -0.01 -5.12
CA ALA A 549 -5.38 -0.07 -6.54
C ALA A 549 -6.65 0.01 -7.41
N ILE A 550 -6.60 0.85 -8.43
CA ILE A 550 -7.68 0.95 -9.40
C ILE A 550 -7.75 -0.36 -10.18
N ARG A 551 -8.94 -0.98 -10.23
CA ARG A 551 -9.19 -2.16 -11.07
C ARG A 551 -9.02 -1.76 -12.54
N GLY A 552 -7.99 -2.29 -13.18
CA GLY A 552 -7.66 -2.01 -14.58
C GLY A 552 -6.52 -2.90 -15.06
N SER A 553 -6.42 -3.08 -16.37
CA SER A 553 -5.25 -3.74 -16.96
C SER A 553 -4.07 -2.76 -17.03
N ARG A 554 -2.86 -3.24 -17.33
CA ARG A 554 -1.69 -2.38 -17.61
C ARG A 554 -1.93 -1.35 -18.74
N ARG A 555 -2.97 -1.54 -19.56
CA ARG A 555 -3.39 -0.63 -20.64
C ARG A 555 -4.37 0.47 -20.19
N SER A 556 -4.82 0.43 -18.93
CA SER A 556 -5.75 1.42 -18.40
C SER A 556 -5.06 2.76 -18.19
N ASN A 557 -5.82 3.83 -18.41
CA ASN A 557 -5.46 5.24 -18.26
C ASN A 557 -6.68 6.07 -17.81
N PRO A 558 -6.52 7.33 -17.39
CA PRO A 558 -7.63 8.18 -16.97
C PRO A 558 -8.78 8.25 -17.98
N ALA A 559 -8.49 8.30 -19.28
CA ALA A 559 -9.51 8.37 -20.31
C ALA A 559 -10.38 7.11 -20.38
N THR A 560 -9.76 5.92 -20.29
CA THR A 560 -10.47 4.64 -20.26
C THR A 560 -11.23 4.43 -18.95
N TYR A 561 -10.63 4.80 -17.81
CA TYR A 561 -11.17 4.52 -16.49
C TYR A 561 -12.42 5.35 -16.19
N THR A 562 -12.39 6.62 -16.56
CA THR A 562 -13.53 7.54 -16.37
C THR A 562 -14.64 7.35 -17.40
N GLY A 563 -14.40 6.55 -18.44
CA GLY A 563 -15.32 6.35 -19.55
C GLY A 563 -15.33 7.47 -20.60
N MET A 564 -14.52 8.53 -20.45
CA MET A 564 -14.47 9.63 -21.43
C MET A 564 -13.90 9.22 -22.79
N LEU A 565 -13.14 8.11 -22.86
CA LEU A 565 -12.55 7.67 -24.14
C LEU A 565 -13.63 7.29 -25.16
N GLU A 566 -14.74 6.71 -24.74
CA GLU A 566 -15.80 6.28 -25.64
C GLU A 566 -16.45 7.43 -26.44
N PRO A 567 -16.89 8.54 -25.81
CA PRO A 567 -17.37 9.69 -26.57
C PRO A 567 -16.27 10.34 -27.43
N ILE A 568 -15.00 10.36 -27.00
CA ILE A 568 -13.87 10.86 -27.80
C ILE A 568 -13.69 10.02 -29.07
N ARG A 569 -13.68 8.68 -28.95
CA ARG A 569 -13.55 7.75 -30.08
C ARG A 569 -14.68 7.93 -31.10
N LYS A 570 -15.91 8.13 -30.62
CA LYS A 570 -17.07 8.42 -31.48
C LYS A 570 -16.92 9.74 -32.23
N ALA A 571 -16.35 10.76 -31.59
CA ALA A 571 -16.09 12.05 -32.24
C ALA A 571 -15.03 11.92 -33.35
N PHE A 572 -13.90 11.25 -33.09
CA PHE A 572 -12.88 10.96 -34.10
C PHE A 572 -13.43 10.15 -35.28
N ALA A 573 -14.19 9.09 -35.00
CA ALA A 573 -14.85 8.28 -36.00
C ALA A 573 -15.79 9.09 -36.90
N LYS A 574 -16.62 9.95 -36.30
CA LYS A 574 -17.55 10.82 -37.03
C LYS A 574 -16.82 11.85 -37.90
N ALA A 575 -15.75 12.47 -37.38
CA ALA A 575 -14.98 13.48 -38.12
C ALA A 575 -14.25 12.89 -39.35
N ASN A 576 -13.83 11.63 -39.28
CA ASN A 576 -13.00 10.99 -40.31
C ASN A 576 -13.75 9.94 -41.16
N GLY A 577 -15.03 9.64 -40.85
CA GLY A 577 -15.82 8.66 -41.58
C GLY A 577 -15.37 7.20 -41.40
N VAL A 578 -14.76 6.87 -40.27
CA VAL A 578 -14.19 5.53 -39.98
C VAL A 578 -14.79 4.90 -38.71
N LYS A 579 -14.43 3.65 -38.39
CA LYS A 579 -14.95 2.95 -37.21
C LYS A 579 -14.32 3.48 -35.90
N PRO A 580 -15.08 3.63 -34.80
CA PRO A 580 -14.54 3.97 -33.49
C PRO A 580 -13.51 2.96 -32.95
N ALA A 581 -13.53 1.70 -33.41
CA ALA A 581 -12.59 0.65 -33.05
C ALA A 581 -11.12 1.01 -33.35
N LEU A 582 -10.88 1.83 -34.38
CA LEU A 582 -9.53 2.29 -34.74
C LEU A 582 -8.92 3.23 -33.69
N PHE A 583 -9.74 3.94 -32.91
CA PHE A 583 -9.26 4.90 -31.91
C PHE A 583 -9.15 4.29 -30.50
N SER A 584 -9.01 2.96 -30.42
CA SER A 584 -8.79 2.23 -29.16
C SER A 584 -7.51 1.40 -29.23
N ALA A 585 -6.60 1.65 -28.29
CA ALA A 585 -5.39 0.85 -28.11
C ALA A 585 -5.69 -0.57 -27.57
N ASN A 586 -6.96 -0.86 -27.22
CA ASN A 586 -7.43 -2.19 -26.84
C ASN A 586 -8.16 -2.90 -27.99
N SER A 587 -8.07 -2.40 -29.22
CA SER A 587 -8.88 -2.87 -30.36
C SER A 587 -8.11 -2.76 -31.69
N GLU A 588 -8.81 -2.56 -32.82
CA GLU A 588 -8.27 -2.65 -34.18
C GLU A 588 -7.10 -1.69 -34.48
N GLY A 589 -7.03 -0.53 -33.80
CA GLY A 589 -5.98 0.48 -34.06
C GLY A 589 -4.68 0.30 -33.27
N ALA A 590 -4.60 -0.72 -32.42
CA ALA A 590 -3.44 -0.95 -31.56
C ALA A 590 -2.17 -1.25 -32.35
N CYS A 591 -1.03 -0.74 -31.89
CA CYS A 591 0.28 -1.16 -32.39
C CYS A 591 0.43 -2.68 -32.19
N PRO A 592 0.74 -3.45 -33.25
CA PRO A 592 0.78 -4.92 -33.18
C PRO A 592 1.91 -5.44 -32.29
N SER A 593 3.02 -4.71 -32.21
CA SER A 593 4.23 -5.17 -31.50
C SER A 593 4.07 -5.13 -29.99
N CYS A 594 3.48 -4.05 -29.46
CA CYS A 594 3.17 -3.93 -28.02
C CYS A 594 1.72 -4.27 -27.67
N ASN A 595 0.89 -4.68 -28.66
CA ASN A 595 -0.55 -4.87 -28.51
C ASN A 595 -1.25 -3.69 -27.81
N GLY A 596 -0.83 -2.46 -28.16
CA GLY A 596 -1.37 -1.21 -27.61
C GLY A 596 -0.94 -0.84 -26.18
N ALA A 597 0.00 -1.56 -25.56
CA ALA A 597 0.56 -1.18 -24.26
C ALA A 597 1.44 0.08 -24.35
N GLY A 598 2.18 0.21 -25.45
CA GLY A 598 3.20 1.26 -25.64
C GLY A 598 4.56 0.91 -25.03
N VAL A 599 4.62 -0.15 -24.23
CA VAL A 599 5.85 -0.68 -23.63
C VAL A 599 5.96 -2.18 -23.92
N ILE A 600 7.18 -2.70 -23.83
CA ILE A 600 7.49 -4.12 -23.86
C ILE A 600 8.00 -4.50 -22.48
N ASP A 601 7.29 -5.42 -21.83
CA ASP A 601 7.66 -5.95 -20.52
C ASP A 601 8.54 -7.20 -20.71
N THR A 602 9.73 -7.18 -20.11
CA THR A 602 10.65 -8.33 -20.10
C THR A 602 10.63 -8.96 -18.73
N ASP A 603 10.11 -10.18 -18.65
CA ASP A 603 10.17 -11.00 -17.44
C ASP A 603 11.56 -11.61 -17.28
N LEU A 604 12.18 -11.34 -16.14
CA LEU A 604 13.53 -11.81 -15.78
C LEU A 604 13.49 -12.90 -14.70
N GLY A 605 12.33 -13.55 -14.48
CA GLY A 605 12.19 -14.71 -13.61
C GLY A 605 12.08 -14.34 -12.13
N MET A 606 13.17 -14.50 -11.36
CA MET A 606 13.17 -14.24 -9.91
C MET A 606 13.30 -12.74 -9.54
N LEU A 607 13.29 -11.87 -10.55
CA LEU A 607 13.50 -10.42 -10.42
C LEU A 607 12.27 -9.64 -10.82
N ALA A 608 12.27 -8.35 -10.46
CA ALA A 608 11.27 -7.41 -10.94
C ALA A 608 11.29 -7.33 -12.48
N THR A 609 10.11 -7.47 -13.09
CA THR A 609 9.90 -7.25 -14.52
C THR A 609 10.31 -5.83 -14.90
N VAL A 610 11.05 -5.68 -16.01
CA VAL A 610 11.48 -4.38 -16.51
C VAL A 610 10.66 -4.02 -17.75
N SER A 611 10.16 -2.77 -17.81
CA SER A 611 9.40 -2.24 -18.94
C SER A 611 10.27 -1.29 -19.76
N THR A 612 10.34 -1.49 -21.07
CA THR A 612 10.96 -0.54 -22.02
C THR A 612 9.94 0.06 -22.98
N PRO A 613 10.10 1.30 -23.45
CA PRO A 613 9.26 1.84 -24.52
C PRO A 613 9.29 0.95 -25.76
N CYS A 614 8.14 0.77 -26.41
CA CYS A 614 8.08 -0.03 -27.64
C CYS A 614 8.74 0.72 -28.79
N ASP A 615 9.78 0.11 -29.39
CA ASP A 615 10.56 0.71 -30.48
C ASP A 615 9.72 1.06 -31.71
N ASP A 616 8.76 0.20 -32.06
CA ASP A 616 7.96 0.38 -33.30
C ASP A 616 6.99 1.57 -33.22
N CYS A 617 6.36 1.78 -32.06
CA CYS A 617 5.44 2.90 -31.88
C CYS A 617 6.05 4.08 -31.13
N GLY A 618 7.28 3.95 -30.60
CA GLY A 618 7.90 4.94 -29.72
C GLY A 618 7.03 5.28 -28.51
N GLY A 619 6.31 4.30 -27.96
CA GLY A 619 5.36 4.51 -26.85
C GLY A 619 3.96 5.02 -27.24
N ARG A 620 3.70 5.32 -28.52
CA ARG A 620 2.43 5.96 -28.95
C ARG A 620 1.20 5.05 -28.94
N ARG A 621 1.36 3.73 -28.75
CA ARG A 621 0.29 2.69 -28.64
C ARG A 621 -0.53 2.41 -29.90
N PHE A 622 -0.51 3.26 -30.91
CA PHE A 622 -1.30 3.10 -32.13
C PHE A 622 -0.44 2.80 -33.37
N GLN A 623 -1.09 2.26 -34.41
CA GLN A 623 -0.49 2.12 -35.74
C GLN A 623 -0.33 3.48 -36.41
N ALA A 624 0.69 3.63 -37.25
CA ALA A 624 0.95 4.89 -37.97
C ALA A 624 -0.25 5.39 -38.78
N SER A 625 -1.00 4.49 -39.42
CA SER A 625 -2.21 4.82 -40.20
C SER A 625 -3.34 5.43 -39.36
N VAL A 626 -3.40 5.12 -38.05
CA VAL A 626 -4.40 5.70 -37.15
C VAL A 626 -4.04 7.15 -36.79
N LEU A 627 -2.74 7.48 -36.79
CA LEU A 627 -2.23 8.81 -36.41
C LEU A 627 -2.47 9.88 -37.49
N GLU A 628 -2.86 9.46 -38.70
CA GLU A 628 -3.22 10.36 -39.81
C GLU A 628 -4.59 11.01 -39.59
N TYR A 629 -5.49 10.36 -38.85
CA TYR A 629 -6.83 10.88 -38.55
C TYR A 629 -6.79 11.98 -37.50
N ARG A 630 -7.59 13.04 -37.71
CA ARG A 630 -7.58 14.24 -36.88
C ARG A 630 -8.97 14.59 -36.33
N LEU A 631 -9.00 15.18 -35.15
CA LEU A 631 -10.14 15.88 -34.58
C LEU A 631 -9.63 17.25 -34.13
N GLY A 632 -10.22 18.35 -34.60
CA GLY A 632 -9.73 19.70 -34.25
C GLY A 632 -8.23 19.92 -34.52
N GLY A 633 -7.67 19.28 -35.55
CA GLY A 633 -6.24 19.34 -35.90
C GLY A 633 -5.31 18.40 -35.12
N ALA A 634 -5.78 17.73 -34.07
CA ALA A 634 -4.98 16.83 -33.24
C ALA A 634 -5.24 15.35 -33.58
N SER A 635 -4.21 14.50 -33.53
CA SER A 635 -4.35 13.05 -33.64
C SER A 635 -4.83 12.46 -32.30
N ILE A 636 -5.22 11.17 -32.30
CA ILE A 636 -5.63 10.51 -31.06
C ILE A 636 -4.50 10.46 -30.02
N THR A 637 -3.24 10.33 -30.45
CA THR A 637 -2.09 10.34 -29.54
C THR A 637 -1.82 11.72 -29.00
N ASP A 638 -1.95 12.77 -29.82
CA ASP A 638 -1.82 14.16 -29.36
C ASP A 638 -2.85 14.44 -28.26
N VAL A 639 -4.12 14.08 -28.52
CA VAL A 639 -5.23 14.21 -27.56
C VAL A 639 -4.96 13.42 -26.27
N LEU A 640 -4.51 12.17 -26.37
CA LEU A 640 -4.20 11.35 -25.19
C LEU A 640 -2.98 11.86 -24.40
N SER A 641 -2.13 12.67 -25.02
CA SER A 641 -0.96 13.28 -24.38
C SER A 641 -1.26 14.66 -23.79
N MET A 642 -2.45 15.22 -24.04
CA MET A 642 -2.86 16.50 -23.45
C MET A 642 -3.02 16.37 -21.94
N PRO A 643 -2.49 17.32 -21.15
CA PRO A 643 -2.91 17.54 -19.78
C PRO A 643 -4.43 17.72 -19.70
N VAL A 644 -5.03 17.26 -18.61
CA VAL A 644 -6.48 17.41 -18.36
C VAL A 644 -6.92 18.87 -18.52
N SER A 645 -6.16 19.83 -18.02
CA SER A 645 -6.47 21.27 -18.12
C SER A 645 -6.53 21.78 -19.56
N GLU A 646 -5.63 21.30 -20.42
CA GLU A 646 -5.65 21.59 -21.87
C GLU A 646 -6.83 20.88 -22.54
N ALA A 647 -7.07 19.61 -22.19
CA ALA A 647 -8.18 18.84 -22.72
C ALA A 647 -9.55 19.46 -22.38
N VAL A 648 -9.72 20.07 -21.20
CA VAL A 648 -10.94 20.84 -20.85
C VAL A 648 -11.21 21.89 -21.92
N GLN A 649 -10.21 22.70 -22.27
CA GLN A 649 -10.36 23.75 -23.27
C GLN A 649 -10.63 23.17 -24.66
N PHE A 650 -9.89 22.13 -25.04
CA PHE A 650 -10.00 21.47 -26.33
C PHE A 650 -11.39 20.87 -26.59
N PHE A 651 -12.00 20.23 -25.59
CA PHE A 651 -13.32 19.59 -25.72
C PHE A 651 -14.50 20.51 -25.38
N GLY A 652 -14.25 21.73 -24.89
CA GLY A 652 -15.30 22.66 -24.45
C GLY A 652 -16.04 23.37 -25.59
N ALA A 653 -15.36 23.65 -26.71
CA ALA A 653 -15.90 24.42 -27.82
C ALA A 653 -15.34 23.98 -29.20
N GLY A 654 -15.88 24.54 -30.28
CA GLY A 654 -15.36 24.34 -31.64
C GLY A 654 -15.63 22.95 -32.24
N GLU A 655 -14.83 22.59 -33.25
CA GLU A 655 -14.96 21.33 -34.01
C GLU A 655 -14.60 20.09 -33.19
N ALA A 656 -13.81 20.26 -32.12
CA ALA A 656 -13.43 19.21 -31.19
C ALA A 656 -14.42 19.04 -30.02
N ARG A 657 -15.54 19.77 -30.01
CA ARG A 657 -16.47 19.77 -28.87
C ARG A 657 -17.05 18.39 -28.57
N VAL A 658 -16.79 17.89 -27.35
CA VAL A 658 -17.33 16.62 -26.84
C VAL A 658 -17.88 16.84 -25.42
N PRO A 659 -19.17 17.22 -25.26
CA PRO A 659 -19.72 17.65 -23.97
C PRO A 659 -19.61 16.61 -22.86
N ALA A 660 -19.79 15.33 -23.19
CA ALA A 660 -19.67 14.24 -22.21
C ALA A 660 -18.24 14.08 -21.67
N ALA A 661 -17.22 14.28 -22.52
CA ALA A 661 -15.82 14.26 -22.10
C ALA A 661 -15.49 15.53 -21.31
N HIS A 662 -15.95 16.69 -21.77
CA HIS A 662 -15.72 17.98 -21.11
C HIS A 662 -16.21 17.98 -19.65
N ALA A 663 -17.43 17.50 -19.37
CA ALA A 663 -17.95 17.42 -18.01
C ALA A 663 -17.18 16.46 -17.08
N ILE A 664 -16.51 15.44 -17.64
CA ILE A 664 -15.60 14.58 -16.86
C ILE A 664 -14.29 15.31 -16.59
N LEU A 665 -13.75 15.99 -17.59
CA LEU A 665 -12.50 16.74 -17.49
C LEU A 665 -12.61 17.90 -16.48
N GLU A 666 -13.74 18.61 -16.44
CA GLU A 666 -14.00 19.64 -15.41
C GLU A 666 -13.90 19.06 -14.00
N ARG A 667 -14.51 17.90 -13.75
CA ARG A 667 -14.41 17.22 -12.45
C ARG A 667 -12.99 16.78 -12.12
N LEU A 668 -12.20 16.37 -13.12
CA LEU A 668 -10.79 16.04 -12.92
C LEU A 668 -9.97 17.28 -12.56
N VAL A 669 -10.27 18.44 -13.14
CA VAL A 669 -9.67 19.71 -12.72
C VAL A 669 -10.11 20.09 -11.30
N ASP A 670 -11.38 19.93 -10.97
CA ASP A 670 -11.94 20.24 -9.64
C ASP A 670 -11.26 19.46 -8.51
N VAL A 671 -10.84 18.22 -8.77
CA VAL A 671 -10.09 17.40 -7.81
C VAL A 671 -8.57 17.62 -7.89
N GLY A 672 -8.07 18.57 -8.67
CA GLY A 672 -6.64 18.91 -8.76
C GLY A 672 -5.81 18.03 -9.71
N LEU A 673 -6.43 17.26 -10.59
CA LEU A 673 -5.73 16.39 -11.56
C LEU A 673 -5.48 17.06 -12.92
N GLY A 674 -5.50 18.39 -12.97
CA GLY A 674 -5.34 19.17 -14.21
C GLY A 674 -4.03 18.92 -14.98
N TYR A 675 -2.96 18.52 -14.29
CA TYR A 675 -1.65 18.28 -14.89
C TYR A 675 -1.48 16.89 -15.50
N LEU A 676 -2.30 15.91 -15.10
CA LEU A 676 -2.19 14.55 -15.62
C LEU A 676 -2.55 14.52 -17.10
N THR A 677 -1.86 13.71 -17.89
CA THR A 677 -2.29 13.47 -19.26
C THR A 677 -3.42 12.45 -19.27
N ILE A 678 -4.44 12.64 -20.10
CA ILE A 678 -5.63 11.77 -20.09
C ILE A 678 -5.32 10.33 -20.53
N GLY A 679 -4.21 10.11 -21.24
CA GLY A 679 -3.70 8.82 -21.68
C GLY A 679 -2.61 8.20 -20.82
N GLN A 680 -2.19 8.86 -19.72
CA GLN A 680 -1.15 8.38 -18.81
C GLN A 680 -1.49 6.97 -18.27
N PRO A 681 -0.57 6.00 -18.28
CA PRO A 681 -0.84 4.68 -17.68
C PRO A 681 -1.22 4.81 -16.19
N LEU A 682 -2.25 4.08 -15.74
CA LEU A 682 -2.67 4.13 -14.33
C LEU A 682 -1.60 3.61 -13.36
N SER A 683 -0.66 2.78 -13.82
CA SER A 683 0.44 2.25 -13.02
C SER A 683 1.46 3.32 -12.64
N THR A 684 1.52 4.43 -13.37
CA THR A 684 2.44 5.54 -13.06
C THR A 684 1.79 6.60 -12.16
N LEU A 685 0.52 6.43 -11.79
CA LEU A 685 -0.18 7.34 -10.90
C LEU A 685 0.14 7.04 -9.43
N SER A 686 0.33 8.10 -8.64
CA SER A 686 0.50 8.01 -7.20
C SER A 686 -0.76 7.48 -6.50
N GLY A 687 -0.65 7.10 -5.21
CA GLY A 687 -1.80 6.72 -4.39
C GLY A 687 -2.88 7.82 -4.34
N GLY A 688 -2.45 9.06 -4.06
CA GLY A 688 -3.34 10.23 -4.03
C GLY A 688 -3.95 10.56 -5.40
N GLU A 689 -3.21 10.45 -6.50
CA GLU A 689 -3.74 10.65 -7.85
C GLU A 689 -4.83 9.64 -8.19
N ARG A 690 -4.62 8.36 -7.85
CA ARG A 690 -5.61 7.29 -8.05
C ARG A 690 -6.87 7.53 -7.23
N GLN A 691 -6.70 8.00 -5.99
CA GLN A 691 -7.82 8.34 -5.12
C GLN A 691 -8.62 9.52 -5.68
N ARG A 692 -7.95 10.61 -6.07
CA ARG A 692 -8.60 11.78 -6.69
C ARG A 692 -9.33 11.42 -7.98
N LEU A 693 -8.79 10.48 -8.76
CA LEU A 693 -9.43 9.97 -9.97
C LEU A 693 -10.74 9.22 -9.65
N LYS A 694 -10.77 8.41 -8.59
CA LYS A 694 -12.01 7.78 -8.08
C LYS A 694 -13.00 8.81 -7.55
N LEU A 695 -12.50 9.83 -6.84
CA LEU A 695 -13.31 10.92 -6.30
C LEU A 695 -14.05 11.66 -7.42
N ALA A 696 -13.35 12.05 -8.50
CA ALA A 696 -13.97 12.71 -9.64
C ALA A 696 -15.12 11.90 -10.26
N MET A 697 -15.03 10.57 -10.22
CA MET A 697 -16.10 9.67 -10.65
C MET A 697 -17.26 9.64 -9.66
N ALA A 698 -16.98 9.56 -8.36
CA ALA A 698 -18.00 9.58 -7.32
C ALA A 698 -18.80 10.90 -7.30
N MET A 699 -18.16 12.02 -7.67
CA MET A 699 -18.81 13.33 -7.80
C MET A 699 -19.91 13.39 -8.88
N ALA A 700 -20.04 12.37 -9.74
CA ALA A 700 -21.16 12.26 -10.69
C ALA A 700 -22.52 12.09 -10.00
N ASP A 701 -22.53 11.35 -8.89
CA ASP A 701 -23.75 10.90 -8.23
C ASP A 701 -24.08 11.86 -7.08
N THR A 702 -25.23 12.52 -7.16
CA THR A 702 -25.70 13.48 -6.13
C THR A 702 -26.63 12.81 -5.11
N GLY A 703 -26.62 13.30 -3.86
CA GLY A 703 -27.54 12.83 -2.80
C GLY A 703 -27.11 11.55 -2.05
N ARG A 704 -25.81 11.24 -2.05
CA ARG A 704 -25.23 10.09 -1.34
C ARG A 704 -24.40 10.52 -0.13
N VAL A 705 -24.02 9.54 0.69
CA VAL A 705 -22.96 9.69 1.69
C VAL A 705 -21.64 9.31 1.02
N LEU A 706 -20.66 10.22 1.08
CA LEU A 706 -19.34 10.05 0.50
C LEU A 706 -18.32 9.90 1.62
N VAL A 707 -17.64 8.75 1.67
CA VAL A 707 -16.57 8.47 2.61
C VAL A 707 -15.23 8.63 1.89
N LEU A 708 -14.34 9.49 2.39
CA LEU A 708 -13.02 9.76 1.85
C LEU A 708 -11.94 9.34 2.84
N ASP A 709 -10.97 8.54 2.40
CA ASP A 709 -9.90 8.03 3.26
C ASP A 709 -8.57 8.77 3.04
N GLU A 710 -8.23 9.73 3.90
CA GLU A 710 -7.02 10.58 3.80
C GLU A 710 -6.89 11.32 2.45
N PRO A 711 -7.89 12.13 2.03
CA PRO A 711 -7.90 12.81 0.72
C PRO A 711 -6.78 13.85 0.54
N THR A 712 -6.12 14.24 1.63
CA THR A 712 -4.96 15.15 1.68
C THR A 712 -3.65 14.46 1.30
N THR A 713 -3.65 13.12 1.15
CA THR A 713 -2.43 12.36 0.86
C THR A 713 -1.76 12.82 -0.43
N GLY A 714 -0.47 13.15 -0.32
CA GLY A 714 0.35 13.59 -1.45
C GLY A 714 -0.14 14.90 -2.09
N LEU A 715 -0.85 15.75 -1.33
CA LEU A 715 -1.22 17.11 -1.77
C LEU A 715 -0.20 18.12 -1.28
N HIS A 716 0.15 19.06 -2.16
CA HIS A 716 0.99 20.18 -1.77
C HIS A 716 0.18 21.21 -0.97
N LEU A 717 0.88 22.04 -0.19
CA LEU A 717 0.28 23.08 0.66
C LEU A 717 -0.67 24.01 -0.10
N ALA A 718 -0.28 24.38 -1.32
CA ALA A 718 -1.07 25.22 -2.22
C ALA A 718 -2.41 24.58 -2.69
N ASP A 719 -2.53 23.26 -2.60
CA ASP A 719 -3.70 22.52 -3.09
C ASP A 719 -4.71 22.22 -1.97
N VAL A 720 -4.32 22.40 -0.71
CA VAL A 720 -5.19 22.13 0.46
C VAL A 720 -6.43 23.01 0.43
N GLU A 721 -6.29 24.31 0.15
CA GLU A 721 -7.43 25.23 0.08
C GLU A 721 -8.44 24.81 -1.01
N GLN A 722 -7.96 24.35 -2.17
CA GLN A 722 -8.81 23.87 -3.25
C GLN A 722 -9.59 22.62 -2.83
N LEU A 723 -8.94 21.69 -2.12
CA LEU A 723 -9.60 20.52 -1.55
C LEU A 723 -10.69 20.93 -0.55
N LEU A 724 -10.39 21.82 0.40
CA LEU A 724 -11.36 22.28 1.39
C LEU A 724 -12.58 22.94 0.73
N ALA A 725 -12.35 23.80 -0.27
CA ALA A 725 -13.40 24.43 -1.04
C ALA A 725 -14.24 23.41 -1.83
N MET A 726 -13.61 22.36 -2.36
CA MET A 726 -14.31 21.26 -3.03
C MET A 726 -15.19 20.47 -2.04
N LEU A 727 -14.69 20.17 -0.84
CA LEU A 727 -15.47 19.50 0.21
C LEU A 727 -16.72 20.30 0.57
N ASP A 728 -16.59 21.62 0.76
CA ASP A 728 -17.75 22.49 1.02
C ASP A 728 -18.75 22.46 -0.15
N ARG A 729 -18.28 22.55 -1.41
CA ARG A 729 -19.18 22.47 -2.58
C ARG A 729 -19.96 21.14 -2.63
N LEU A 730 -19.37 20.04 -2.18
CA LEU A 730 -20.07 18.76 -2.11
C LEU A 730 -21.15 18.78 -1.04
N VAL A 731 -20.84 19.28 0.16
CA VAL A 731 -21.79 19.40 1.25
C VAL A 731 -22.93 20.36 0.91
N ASP A 732 -22.63 21.50 0.31
CA ASP A 732 -23.62 22.52 -0.08
C ASP A 732 -24.57 22.03 -1.19
N ARG A 733 -24.16 21.02 -1.98
CA ARG A 733 -25.02 20.32 -2.96
C ARG A 733 -25.89 19.23 -2.32
N GLY A 734 -25.80 19.03 -1.00
CA GLY A 734 -26.59 18.06 -0.24
C GLY A 734 -25.93 16.68 -0.07
N THR A 735 -24.65 16.52 -0.40
CA THR A 735 -23.89 15.28 -0.15
C THR A 735 -23.41 15.27 1.30
N SER A 736 -23.57 14.16 2.02
CA SER A 736 -22.94 14.02 3.35
C SER A 736 -21.51 13.56 3.15
N VAL A 737 -20.52 14.24 3.72
CA VAL A 737 -19.10 13.90 3.51
C VAL A 737 -18.47 13.49 4.83
N ILE A 738 -17.97 12.26 4.88
CA ILE A 738 -17.23 11.71 6.01
C ILE A 738 -15.78 11.53 5.55
N VAL A 739 -14.82 12.11 6.27
CA VAL A 739 -13.41 12.08 5.91
C VAL A 739 -12.62 11.44 7.04
N ILE A 740 -11.86 10.38 6.76
CA ILE A 740 -10.85 9.85 7.68
C ILE A 740 -9.59 10.68 7.47
N GLU A 741 -9.08 11.34 8.51
CA GLU A 741 -8.08 12.39 8.29
C GLU A 741 -7.21 12.72 9.51
N HIS A 742 -5.98 13.18 9.24
CA HIS A 742 -4.93 13.53 10.20
C HIS A 742 -4.29 14.93 10.01
N HIS A 743 -4.49 15.57 8.86
CA HIS A 743 -4.16 16.95 8.52
C HIS A 743 -5.05 17.98 9.25
N GLN A 744 -4.41 18.80 10.09
CA GLN A 744 -5.09 19.77 10.95
C GLN A 744 -5.96 20.78 10.17
N ALA A 745 -5.60 21.14 8.94
CA ALA A 745 -6.44 22.03 8.12
C ALA A 745 -7.84 21.46 7.85
N VAL A 746 -7.97 20.15 7.58
CA VAL A 746 -9.26 19.51 7.33
C VAL A 746 -10.06 19.40 8.62
N MET A 747 -9.38 19.09 9.74
CA MET A 747 -10.01 19.09 11.06
C MET A 747 -10.57 20.45 11.46
N ALA A 748 -9.77 21.52 11.30
CA ALA A 748 -10.19 22.89 11.60
C ALA A 748 -11.39 23.32 10.73
N HIS A 749 -11.46 22.81 9.49
CA HIS A 749 -12.52 23.09 8.53
C HIS A 749 -13.76 22.20 8.68
N ALA A 750 -13.73 21.18 9.54
CA ALA A 750 -14.85 20.26 9.72
C ALA A 750 -16.07 20.96 10.34
N ASP A 751 -17.25 20.38 10.12
CA ASP A 751 -18.46 20.74 10.87
C ASP A 751 -18.58 19.90 12.16
N TRP A 752 -18.05 18.67 12.13
CA TRP A 752 -18.05 17.72 13.25
C TRP A 752 -16.77 16.88 13.26
N ILE A 753 -16.26 16.53 14.45
CA ILE A 753 -15.10 15.66 14.65
C ILE A 753 -15.50 14.46 15.50
N ILE A 754 -15.06 13.27 15.09
CA ILE A 754 -15.06 12.04 15.88
C ILE A 754 -13.60 11.62 16.07
N ASP A 755 -13.09 11.69 17.29
CA ASP A 755 -11.70 11.34 17.63
C ASP A 755 -11.62 9.96 18.27
N LEU A 756 -10.80 9.07 17.71
CA LEU A 756 -10.58 7.71 18.21
C LEU A 756 -9.23 7.60 18.92
N GLY A 757 -9.24 6.97 20.09
CA GLY A 757 -8.04 6.78 20.91
C GLY A 757 -8.33 5.97 22.17
N PRO A 758 -7.62 6.24 23.30
CA PRO A 758 -6.54 7.23 23.45
C PRO A 758 -5.22 6.84 22.76
N GLY A 759 -5.02 5.55 22.46
CA GLY A 759 -3.83 5.03 21.78
C GLY A 759 -4.14 4.24 20.52
N ALA A 760 -3.24 3.32 20.19
CA ALA A 760 -3.34 2.42 19.03
C ALA A 760 -3.45 0.96 19.48
N GLY A 761 -3.90 0.07 18.60
CA GLY A 761 -4.04 -1.34 18.97
C GLY A 761 -5.08 -1.52 20.08
N HIS A 762 -4.74 -2.28 21.12
CA HIS A 762 -5.67 -2.53 22.23
C HIS A 762 -5.84 -1.32 23.18
N ASP A 763 -4.93 -0.34 23.13
CA ASP A 763 -5.06 0.96 23.82
C ASP A 763 -5.98 1.93 23.07
N GLY A 764 -6.37 1.59 21.84
CA GLY A 764 -7.28 2.36 21.00
C GLY A 764 -8.72 1.81 20.99
N GLY A 765 -9.46 2.15 19.94
CA GLY A 765 -10.78 1.57 19.68
C GLY A 765 -11.91 2.14 20.53
N ARG A 766 -11.71 3.31 21.13
CA ARG A 766 -12.73 4.08 21.85
C ARG A 766 -12.88 5.46 21.23
N ILE A 767 -14.06 6.04 21.36
CA ILE A 767 -14.27 7.45 21.04
C ILE A 767 -13.83 8.27 22.25
N VAL A 768 -12.84 9.12 22.04
CA VAL A 768 -12.28 9.99 23.09
C VAL A 768 -12.83 11.41 23.00
N PHE A 769 -13.40 11.79 21.85
CA PHE A 769 -14.12 13.04 21.67
C PHE A 769 -15.13 12.94 20.51
N GLU A 770 -16.27 13.60 20.68
CA GLU A 770 -17.27 13.83 19.65
C GLU A 770 -17.81 15.25 19.81
N GLY A 771 -17.79 16.06 18.75
CA GLY A 771 -18.25 17.44 18.81
C GLY A 771 -17.71 18.32 17.69
N THR A 772 -17.82 19.63 17.86
CA THR A 772 -17.29 20.61 16.91
C THR A 772 -15.78 20.81 17.06
N PRO A 773 -15.05 21.26 16.02
CA PRO A 773 -13.62 21.58 16.13
C PRO A 773 -13.30 22.62 17.23
N ALA A 774 -14.19 23.59 17.43
CA ALA A 774 -14.01 24.63 18.46
C ALA A 774 -14.06 24.04 19.88
N GLU A 775 -14.96 23.09 20.13
CA GLU A 775 -15.05 22.38 21.42
C GLU A 775 -13.80 21.54 21.67
N LEU A 776 -13.30 20.84 20.65
CA LEU A 776 -12.08 20.04 20.76
C LEU A 776 -10.85 20.91 21.12
N VAL A 777 -10.68 22.03 20.42
CA VAL A 777 -9.59 22.99 20.64
C VAL A 777 -9.68 23.64 22.03
N ALA A 778 -10.89 23.93 22.51
CA ALA A 778 -11.09 24.50 23.84
C ALA A 778 -10.80 23.48 24.94
N ALA A 779 -11.19 22.21 24.75
CA ALA A 779 -11.00 21.16 25.74
C ALA A 779 -9.54 20.72 25.89
N ARG A 780 -8.79 20.60 24.78
CA ARG A 780 -7.40 20.09 24.75
C ARG A 780 -7.23 18.77 25.53
N SER A 781 -8.27 17.95 25.56
CA SER A 781 -8.33 16.73 26.38
C SER A 781 -7.78 15.50 25.67
N THR A 782 -7.51 15.60 24.36
CA THR A 782 -6.95 14.52 23.53
C THR A 782 -5.68 15.03 22.84
N LEU A 783 -4.81 14.12 22.42
CA LEU A 783 -3.61 14.46 21.62
C LEU A 783 -3.99 15.28 20.39
N THR A 784 -5.07 14.90 19.70
CA THR A 784 -5.57 15.63 18.54
C THR A 784 -6.03 17.03 18.92
N GLY A 785 -6.73 17.20 20.05
CA GLY A 785 -7.13 18.53 20.55
C GLY A 785 -5.95 19.43 20.92
N GLU A 786 -4.89 18.88 21.52
CA GLU A 786 -3.66 19.62 21.83
C GLU A 786 -2.97 20.11 20.56
N HIS A 787 -2.76 19.22 19.59
CA HIS A 787 -2.12 19.56 18.32
C HIS A 787 -2.97 20.51 17.47
N LEU A 788 -4.29 20.31 17.40
CA LEU A 788 -5.18 21.21 16.66
C LEU A 788 -5.20 22.60 17.30
N ALA A 789 -5.18 22.70 18.64
CA ALA A 789 -5.11 23.97 19.34
C ALA A 789 -3.80 24.73 19.09
N GLN A 790 -2.66 24.03 18.97
CA GLN A 790 -1.39 24.62 18.59
C GLN A 790 -1.42 25.12 17.13
N TYR A 791 -2.01 24.35 16.23
CA TYR A 791 -2.11 24.69 14.81
C TYR A 791 -2.94 25.95 14.55
N VAL A 792 -4.12 26.07 15.20
CA VAL A 792 -5.01 27.23 15.01
C VAL A 792 -4.63 28.47 15.84
N GLY A 793 -3.82 28.29 16.89
CA GLY A 793 -3.41 29.36 17.80
C GLY A 793 -2.05 29.98 17.50
N GLY A 794 -1.35 29.51 16.46
CA GLY A 794 -0.02 29.94 16.05
C GLY A 794 0.02 31.27 15.34
#